data_AF-A0A2D6YT02-F1
#
_entry.id   AF-A0A2D6YT02-F1
#
_cell.length_a   1.000
_cell.length_b   1.000
_cell.length_c   1.000
_cell.angle_alpha   90.00
_cell.angle_beta   90.00
_cell.angle_gamma   90.00
#
_symmetry.space_group_name_H-M   'P 1'
#
loop_
_entity.id
_entity.type
_entity.pdbx_description
1 polymer ?
#
loop_
_entity_poly.entity_id
_entity_poly.type
_entity_poly.pdbx_seq_one_letter_code
_entity_poly.pdbx_strand_id
1 'polypeptide(L)'
;MLPEVLMLAIRRFFKTMLGVATPMQILLACLLGSMLGFLPVPGPGLAASIVLVFLLLVLNANIFLAGLVTFGTKIVALAAAPIVFEVGRFLIDGPTEPVARLLANGPVTAWLGFDAYLVIGGLAVGLVTGFLVGVIVGRMVRDIRNTLGRLERENDLVAFLAERRTTKFAAWILFGGIPKGGFSAMADRRGSPIRITGVIVVILLAGMVVITAWLASGEVARRSLERELTRLNGATVDVEDVRIDWLQGRTTIVGLAVCDSTALDRDLLQAREIAADFDLAAVLRRRLAVDLVRTEDGRSDVARARPGRMERDADPTSETAGTTPPEGGAEDAPSSGTELESYLRTAEAWRERLQQVGRVLEDLADRIPSSLDRDGSGAETTTDAFEAWLQREVDRLGYAGVRATHLIDSTPTLLIRRIEALGVRRDGGGPFGDLFDIVATSCSTRPTLVEAPPSLKVAARDESLLIEFELGGLARVASDNRFDVAMRDLPAGIIVNQLVATDPSPFDGGSIDAGIVGTFRLRPEVRITAPIDVTLRDATIRIGGESAFIRELPVRIDAIGRLDDPSIMIDDRRLADALRDAGAEALASRAREAADEQIGRGLDRLEAETGIRLPDELQEGIGEAIGQGLGNLFGGGDD
;
A
#
# COMPACT_ATOMS: atom_id res chain seq x y z
N MET A 1 -19.05 29.59 40.09
CA MET A 1 -18.02 29.49 39.04
C MET A 1 -18.47 30.06 37.68
N LEU A 2 -19.60 29.64 37.10
CA LEU A 2 -20.14 30.22 35.84
C LEU A 2 -20.28 31.76 35.79
N PRO A 3 -20.83 32.46 36.81
CA PRO A 3 -21.00 33.91 36.74
C PRO A 3 -19.68 34.69 36.83
N GLU A 4 -18.68 34.17 37.54
CA GLU A 4 -17.35 34.80 37.62
C GLU A 4 -16.58 34.67 36.31
N VAL A 5 -16.61 33.48 35.69
CA VAL A 5 -15.98 33.24 34.38
C VAL A 5 -16.65 34.11 33.31
N LEU A 6 -17.98 34.22 33.32
CA LEU A 6 -18.73 35.07 32.41
C LEU A 6 -18.39 36.56 32.60
N MET A 7 -18.34 37.04 33.84
CA MET A 7 -17.97 38.42 34.14
C MET A 7 -16.52 38.73 33.75
N LEU A 8 -15.60 37.77 33.91
CA LEU A 8 -14.19 37.91 33.49
C LEU A 8 -14.04 37.92 31.97
N ALA A 9 -14.83 37.11 31.25
CA ALA A 9 -14.88 37.06 29.80
C ALA A 9 -15.45 38.36 29.21
N ILE A 10 -16.56 38.85 29.76
CA ILE A 10 -17.18 40.15 29.40
C ILE A 10 -16.18 41.29 29.64
N ARG A 11 -15.48 41.28 30.78
CA ARG A 11 -14.46 42.29 31.09
C ARG A 11 -13.30 42.28 30.09
N ARG A 12 -12.77 41.11 29.74
CA ARG A 12 -11.70 40.99 28.71
C ARG A 12 -12.20 41.41 27.34
N PHE A 13 -13.44 41.07 27.00
CA PHE A 13 -14.08 41.47 25.75
C PHE A 13 -14.17 43.00 25.63
N PHE A 14 -14.73 43.70 26.62
CA PHE A 14 -14.84 45.16 26.60
C PHE A 14 -13.47 45.85 26.61
N LYS A 15 -12.52 45.38 27.42
CA LYS A 15 -11.15 45.91 27.45
C LYS A 15 -10.45 45.80 26.10
N THR A 16 -10.62 44.67 25.41
CA THR A 16 -9.96 44.43 24.12
C THR A 16 -10.64 45.16 22.96
N MET A 17 -11.97 45.23 22.97
CA MET A 17 -12.77 45.90 21.93
C MET A 17 -12.69 47.43 22.00
N LEU A 18 -12.60 48.01 23.21
CA LEU A 18 -12.67 49.47 23.39
C LEU A 18 -11.30 50.14 23.63
N GLY A 19 -10.30 49.41 24.13
CA GLY A 19 -9.10 50.05 24.70
C GLY A 19 -7.79 49.93 23.90
N VAL A 20 -7.61 48.98 22.98
CA VAL A 20 -6.27 48.76 22.36
C VAL A 20 -6.28 48.23 20.91
N ALA A 21 -7.30 47.46 20.49
CA ALA A 21 -7.23 46.73 19.22
C ALA A 21 -7.46 47.65 17.98
N THR A 22 -6.62 47.55 16.95
CA THR A 22 -6.83 48.26 15.68
C THR A 22 -7.83 47.52 14.78
N PRO A 23 -8.50 48.20 13.83
CA PRO A 23 -9.46 47.54 12.93
C PRO A 23 -8.87 46.34 12.17
N MET A 24 -7.60 46.42 11.78
CA MET A 24 -6.91 45.33 11.10
C MET A 24 -6.71 44.12 12.01
N GLN A 25 -6.44 44.33 13.31
CA GLN A 25 -6.27 43.24 14.26
C GLN A 25 -7.59 42.53 14.57
N ILE A 26 -8.70 43.27 14.54
CA ILE A 26 -10.06 42.71 14.67
C ILE A 26 -10.37 41.87 13.44
N LEU A 27 -10.13 42.40 12.23
CA LEU A 27 -10.35 41.66 10.99
C LEU A 27 -9.51 40.38 10.91
N LEU A 28 -8.20 40.46 11.19
CA LEU A 28 -7.33 39.27 11.22
C LEU A 28 -7.76 38.25 12.27
N ALA A 29 -8.20 38.69 13.45
CA ALA A 29 -8.70 37.79 14.48
C ALA A 29 -9.97 37.05 14.04
N CYS A 30 -10.90 37.75 13.38
CA CYS A 30 -12.12 37.14 12.85
C CYS A 30 -11.82 36.20 11.67
N LEU A 31 -10.93 36.59 10.76
CA LEU A 31 -10.50 35.76 9.62
C LEU A 31 -9.86 34.45 10.09
N LEU A 32 -8.76 34.54 10.85
CA LEU A 32 -8.03 33.36 11.32
C LEU A 32 -8.86 32.54 12.31
N GLY A 33 -9.63 33.21 13.17
CA GLY A 33 -10.50 32.55 14.13
C GLY A 33 -11.57 31.72 13.42
N SER A 34 -12.20 32.28 12.39
CA SER A 34 -13.22 31.59 11.59
C SER A 34 -12.64 30.41 10.80
N MET A 35 -11.53 30.61 10.09
CA MET A 35 -10.85 29.53 9.38
C MET A 35 -10.46 28.37 10.31
N LEU A 36 -9.95 28.67 11.51
CA LEU A 36 -9.63 27.66 12.51
C LEU A 36 -10.87 26.91 13.04
N GLY A 37 -12.03 27.59 13.13
CA GLY A 37 -13.28 26.98 13.57
C GLY A 37 -13.88 26.02 12.55
N PHE A 38 -13.75 26.30 11.26
CA PHE A 38 -14.26 25.44 10.19
C PHE A 38 -13.35 24.27 9.83
N LEU A 39 -12.10 24.23 10.31
CA LEU A 39 -11.21 23.09 10.05
C LEU A 39 -11.60 21.83 10.85
N PRO A 40 -11.53 20.63 10.23
CA PRO A 40 -11.73 19.36 10.91
C PRO A 40 -10.50 18.98 11.74
N VAL A 41 -10.66 18.98 13.08
CA VAL A 41 -9.64 18.62 14.07
C VAL A 41 -10.29 17.75 15.15
N PRO A 42 -9.69 16.61 15.55
CA PRO A 42 -8.49 15.99 14.98
C PRO A 42 -8.74 15.43 13.56
N GLY A 43 -7.70 15.30 12.74
CA GLY A 43 -7.82 14.75 11.38
C GLY A 43 -7.04 15.53 10.31
N PRO A 44 -7.49 15.55 9.05
CA PRO A 44 -6.72 16.12 7.93
C PRO A 44 -6.47 17.63 8.07
N GLY A 45 -7.26 18.35 8.87
CA GLY A 45 -7.10 19.79 9.11
C GLY A 45 -6.10 20.15 10.23
N LEU A 46 -5.47 19.17 10.90
CA LEU A 46 -4.61 19.43 12.07
C LEU A 46 -3.38 20.28 11.72
N ALA A 47 -2.64 19.93 10.66
CA ALA A 47 -1.46 20.69 10.27
C ALA A 47 -1.82 22.10 9.80
N ALA A 48 -2.89 22.25 9.00
CA ALA A 48 -3.42 23.56 8.62
C ALA A 48 -3.81 24.40 9.84
N SER A 49 -4.42 23.78 10.85
CA SER A 49 -4.78 24.44 12.10
C SER A 49 -3.55 24.93 12.88
N ILE A 50 -2.49 24.13 12.95
CA ILE A 50 -1.21 24.53 13.56
C ILE A 50 -0.62 25.73 12.82
N VAL A 51 -0.61 25.71 11.49
CA VAL A 51 -0.14 26.84 10.67
C VAL A 51 -0.98 28.10 10.91
N LEU A 52 -2.31 27.98 10.99
CA LEU A 52 -3.20 29.11 11.31
C LEU A 52 -2.97 29.65 12.73
N VAL A 53 -2.69 28.77 13.71
CA VAL A 53 -2.32 29.19 15.07
C VAL A 53 -0.98 29.91 15.08
N PHE A 54 0.02 29.42 14.36
CA PHE A 54 1.31 30.11 14.21
C PHE A 54 1.13 31.47 13.54
N LEU A 55 0.30 31.53 12.50
CA LEU A 55 -0.05 32.78 11.84
C LEU A 55 -0.79 33.73 12.79
N LEU A 56 -1.69 33.24 13.64
CA LEU A 56 -2.38 34.03 14.66
C LEU A 56 -1.43 34.59 15.73
N LEU A 57 -0.38 33.85 16.08
CA LEU A 57 0.64 34.30 17.03
C LEU A 57 1.58 35.33 16.41
N VAL A 58 2.04 35.09 15.18
CA VAL A 58 2.96 35.97 14.43
C VAL A 58 2.25 37.26 14.00
N LEU A 59 1.02 37.15 13.49
CA LEU A 59 0.23 38.32 13.16
C LEU A 59 -0.25 38.98 14.44
N ASN A 60 -0.35 40.31 14.41
CA ASN A 60 -0.74 41.10 15.56
C ASN A 60 -2.25 41.01 15.85
N ALA A 61 -2.88 39.87 15.60
CA ALA A 61 -4.30 39.63 15.83
C ALA A 61 -4.63 39.61 17.33
N ASN A 62 -5.89 39.92 17.64
CA ASN A 62 -6.42 39.75 18.98
C ASN A 62 -6.75 38.27 19.23
N ILE A 63 -5.88 37.58 19.96
CA ILE A 63 -6.00 36.14 20.25
C ILE A 63 -7.31 35.81 20.99
N PHE A 64 -7.76 36.67 21.90
CA PHE A 64 -9.01 36.44 22.64
C PHE A 64 -10.23 36.49 21.71
N LEU A 65 -10.28 37.52 20.84
CA LEU A 65 -11.34 37.62 19.85
C LEU A 65 -11.29 36.46 18.86
N ALA A 66 -10.10 36.08 18.40
CA ALA A 66 -9.93 34.93 17.51
C ALA A 66 -10.46 33.65 18.15
N GLY A 67 -10.12 33.37 19.41
CA GLY A 67 -10.63 32.21 20.14
C GLY A 67 -12.16 32.21 20.31
N LEU A 68 -12.77 33.37 20.56
CA LEU A 68 -14.24 33.50 20.62
C LEU A 68 -14.89 33.21 19.26
N VAL A 69 -14.32 33.75 18.18
CA VAL A 69 -14.80 33.50 16.81
C VAL A 69 -14.60 32.05 16.42
N THR A 70 -13.45 31.44 16.73
CA THR A 70 -13.19 30.00 16.53
C THR A 70 -14.22 29.16 17.22
N PHE A 71 -14.53 29.43 18.49
CA PHE A 71 -15.53 28.67 19.22
C PHE A 71 -16.93 28.80 18.58
N GLY A 72 -17.36 30.04 18.27
CA GLY A 72 -18.66 30.27 17.63
C GLY A 72 -18.77 29.62 16.26
N THR A 73 -17.75 29.76 15.41
CA THR A 73 -17.71 29.16 14.07
C THR A 73 -17.55 27.65 14.11
N LYS A 74 -16.90 27.07 15.12
CA LYS A 74 -16.82 25.61 15.29
C LYS A 74 -18.19 24.98 15.51
N ILE A 75 -19.07 25.63 16.29
CA ILE A 75 -20.45 25.17 16.49
C ILE A 75 -21.22 25.21 15.16
N VAL A 76 -21.06 26.30 14.40
CA VAL A 76 -21.67 26.43 13.07
C VAL A 76 -21.12 25.38 12.10
N ALA A 77 -19.82 25.12 12.13
CA ALA A 77 -19.15 24.16 11.26
C ALA A 77 -19.65 22.74 11.45
N LEU A 78 -20.00 22.34 12.68
CA LEU A 78 -20.58 21.02 12.95
C LEU A 78 -21.94 20.83 12.27
N ALA A 79 -22.80 21.86 12.28
CA ALA A 79 -24.09 21.82 11.62
C ALA A 79 -23.99 22.00 10.10
N ALA A 80 -23.01 22.81 9.65
CA ALA A 80 -22.82 23.13 8.23
C ALA A 80 -21.89 22.14 7.50
N ALA A 81 -21.45 21.05 8.13
CA ALA A 81 -20.47 20.13 7.56
C ALA A 81 -20.82 19.62 6.15
N PRO A 82 -22.08 19.24 5.82
CA PRO A 82 -22.44 18.84 4.46
C PRO A 82 -22.26 19.98 3.44
N ILE A 83 -22.67 21.20 3.80
CA ILE A 83 -22.55 22.37 2.93
C ILE A 83 -21.08 22.72 2.72
N VAL A 84 -20.28 22.69 3.79
CA VAL A 84 -18.84 22.96 3.74
C VAL A 84 -18.14 21.91 2.88
N PHE A 85 -18.55 20.65 2.97
CA PHE A 85 -18.03 19.57 2.12
C PHE A 85 -18.33 19.82 0.64
N GLU A 86 -19.57 20.16 0.27
CA GLU A 86 -19.95 20.46 -1.11
C GLU A 86 -19.20 21.67 -1.68
N VAL A 87 -18.99 22.72 -0.87
CA VAL A 87 -18.12 23.84 -1.27
C VAL A 87 -16.69 23.36 -1.53
N GLY A 88 -16.17 22.47 -0.69
CA GLY A 88 -14.86 21.86 -0.87
C GLY A 88 -14.75 21.04 -2.14
N ARG A 89 -15.77 20.22 -2.43
CA ARG A 89 -15.91 19.43 -3.66
C ARG A 89 -15.94 20.31 -4.89
N PHE A 90 -16.81 21.31 -4.91
CA PHE A 90 -16.89 22.27 -6.02
C PHE A 90 -15.54 22.95 -6.31
N LEU A 91 -14.78 23.27 -5.26
CA LEU A 91 -13.46 23.88 -5.43
C LEU A 91 -12.42 22.87 -5.95
N ILE A 92 -12.31 21.70 -5.33
CA ILE A 92 -11.30 20.69 -5.67
C ILE A 92 -11.57 20.09 -7.05
N ASP A 93 -12.79 19.66 -7.34
CA ASP A 93 -13.15 18.99 -8.60
C ASP A 93 -13.52 20.01 -9.71
N GLY A 94 -13.50 21.30 -9.39
CA GLY A 94 -13.87 22.38 -10.29
C GLY A 94 -12.70 23.30 -10.64
N PRO A 95 -12.86 24.64 -10.50
CA PRO A 95 -11.91 25.60 -11.07
C PRO A 95 -10.54 25.62 -10.39
N THR A 96 -10.42 25.08 -9.17
CA THR A 96 -9.15 25.11 -8.41
C THR A 96 -8.41 23.78 -8.42
N GLU A 97 -8.87 22.78 -9.19
CA GLU A 97 -8.23 21.46 -9.29
C GLU A 97 -6.72 21.54 -9.53
N PRO A 98 -6.18 22.33 -10.49
CA PRO A 98 -4.74 22.37 -10.73
C PRO A 98 -3.94 22.89 -9.53
N VAL A 99 -4.53 23.84 -8.78
CA VAL A 99 -3.92 24.41 -7.58
C VAL A 99 -4.00 23.43 -6.42
N ALA A 100 -5.16 22.78 -6.23
CA ALA A 100 -5.34 21.75 -5.21
C ALA A 100 -4.38 20.58 -5.44
N ARG A 101 -4.22 20.13 -6.69
CA ARG A 101 -3.27 19.09 -7.11
C ARG A 101 -1.83 19.48 -6.83
N LEU A 102 -1.43 20.70 -7.18
CA LEU A 102 -0.08 21.21 -6.87
C LEU A 102 0.19 21.22 -5.37
N LEU A 103 -0.76 21.67 -4.55
CA LEU A 103 -0.61 21.76 -3.10
C LEU A 103 -0.66 20.38 -2.42
N ALA A 104 -1.46 19.45 -2.93
CA ALA A 104 -1.59 18.08 -2.42
C ALA A 104 -0.34 17.21 -2.68
N ASN A 105 0.47 17.57 -3.68
CA ASN A 105 1.73 16.89 -4.00
C ASN A 105 2.99 17.71 -3.66
N GLY A 106 2.83 18.98 -3.24
CA GLY A 106 3.93 19.87 -2.88
C GLY A 106 4.62 19.50 -1.55
N PRO A 107 5.91 19.84 -1.40
CA PRO A 107 6.63 19.64 -0.15
C PRO A 107 6.02 20.53 0.95
N VAL A 108 5.85 19.97 2.15
CA VAL A 108 5.19 20.57 3.33
C VAL A 108 3.68 20.83 3.14
N THR A 109 3.25 21.32 1.97
CA THR A 109 1.84 21.63 1.69
C THR A 109 0.96 20.40 1.67
N ALA A 110 1.48 19.23 1.29
CA ALA A 110 0.74 17.96 1.34
C ALA A 110 0.25 17.61 2.77
N TRP A 111 0.93 18.10 3.81
CA TRP A 111 0.51 17.92 5.20
C TRP A 111 -0.70 18.78 5.57
N LEU A 112 -0.95 19.88 4.86
CA LEU A 112 -2.00 20.84 5.17
C LEU A 112 -3.42 20.36 4.78
N GLY A 113 -3.53 19.18 4.17
CA GLY A 113 -4.84 18.55 3.91
C GLY A 113 -5.57 19.12 2.69
N PHE A 114 -4.85 19.66 1.71
CA PHE A 114 -5.44 20.13 0.44
C PHE A 114 -6.10 19.01 -0.39
N ASP A 115 -5.86 17.75 -0.01
CA ASP A 115 -6.52 16.55 -0.54
C ASP A 115 -7.85 16.22 0.17
N ALA A 116 -8.27 16.96 1.18
CA ALA A 116 -9.51 16.72 1.92
C ALA A 116 -10.56 17.80 1.59
N TYR A 117 -11.74 17.37 1.11
CA TYR A 117 -12.83 18.27 0.72
C TYR A 117 -13.24 19.22 1.85
N LEU A 118 -13.44 18.67 3.05
CA LEU A 118 -13.86 19.45 4.20
C LEU A 118 -12.81 20.49 4.66
N VAL A 119 -11.52 20.25 4.38
CA VAL A 119 -10.45 21.22 4.69
C VAL A 119 -10.51 22.41 3.74
N ILE A 120 -10.56 22.16 2.42
CA ILE A 120 -10.67 23.23 1.42
C ILE A 120 -11.95 24.03 1.60
N GLY A 121 -13.07 23.32 1.72
CA GLY A 121 -14.37 23.94 1.99
C GLY A 121 -14.34 24.74 3.29
N GLY A 122 -13.74 24.19 4.35
CA GLY A 122 -13.64 24.86 5.64
C GLY A 122 -12.79 26.12 5.60
N LEU A 123 -11.66 26.10 4.87
CA LEU A 123 -10.83 27.29 4.66
C LEU A 123 -11.59 28.36 3.84
N ALA A 124 -12.31 27.96 2.79
CA ALA A 124 -13.07 28.88 1.93
C ALA A 124 -14.26 29.50 2.66
N VAL A 125 -15.13 28.68 3.26
CA VAL A 125 -16.27 29.15 4.07
C VAL A 125 -15.77 29.97 5.26
N GLY A 126 -14.73 29.47 5.94
CA GLY A 126 -14.12 30.17 7.07
C GLY A 126 -13.56 31.54 6.70
N LEU A 127 -12.93 31.69 5.52
CA LEU A 127 -12.45 32.97 5.01
C LEU A 127 -13.60 33.95 4.77
N VAL A 128 -14.68 33.50 4.10
CA VAL A 128 -15.87 34.34 3.81
C VAL A 128 -16.57 34.75 5.11
N THR A 129 -16.87 33.79 5.99
CA THR A 129 -17.50 34.06 7.29
C THR A 129 -16.64 34.96 8.15
N GLY A 130 -15.32 34.72 8.19
CA GLY A 130 -14.38 35.53 8.96
C GLY A 130 -14.28 36.97 8.46
N PHE A 131 -14.31 37.17 7.14
CA PHE A 131 -14.35 38.50 6.54
C PHE A 131 -15.64 39.24 6.90
N LEU A 132 -16.80 38.60 6.73
CA LEU A 132 -18.10 39.19 7.05
C LEU A 132 -18.21 39.56 8.53
N VAL A 133 -17.88 38.63 9.42
CA VAL A 133 -17.86 38.86 10.88
C VAL A 133 -16.87 39.95 11.23
N GLY A 134 -15.67 39.94 10.65
CA GLY A 134 -14.64 40.95 10.90
C GLY A 134 -15.05 42.36 10.49
N VAL A 135 -15.73 42.51 9.35
CA VAL A 135 -16.27 43.80 8.89
C VAL A 135 -17.39 44.28 9.81
N ILE A 136 -18.33 43.40 10.19
CA ILE A 136 -19.44 43.74 11.09
C ILE A 136 -18.92 44.16 12.47
N VAL A 137 -18.07 43.33 13.08
CA VAL A 137 -17.46 43.60 14.39
C VAL A 137 -16.59 44.85 14.33
N GLY A 138 -15.78 45.00 13.28
CA GLY A 138 -14.95 46.19 13.08
C GLY A 138 -15.76 47.48 12.93
N ARG A 139 -16.90 47.42 12.22
CA ARG A 139 -17.82 48.55 12.07
C ARG A 139 -18.49 48.89 13.40
N MET A 140 -19.03 47.89 14.11
CA MET A 140 -19.64 48.08 15.42
C MET A 140 -18.67 48.72 16.43
N VAL A 141 -17.41 48.25 16.46
CA VAL A 141 -16.38 48.83 17.32
C VAL A 141 -16.06 50.28 16.92
N ARG A 142 -15.97 50.57 15.63
CA ARG A 142 -15.73 51.93 15.14
C ARG A 142 -16.88 52.88 15.52
N ASP A 143 -18.12 52.43 15.36
CA ASP A 143 -19.31 53.22 15.69
C ASP A 143 -19.40 53.49 17.20
N ILE A 144 -19.12 52.48 18.04
CA ILE A 144 -19.03 52.66 19.50
C ILE A 144 -17.90 53.64 19.87
N ARG A 145 -16.72 53.55 19.24
CA ARG A 145 -15.61 54.48 19.50
C ARG A 145 -15.93 55.92 19.06
N ASN A 146 -16.61 56.08 17.91
CA ASN A 146 -17.01 57.38 17.39
C ASN A 146 -18.09 58.03 18.25
N THR A 147 -19.08 57.26 18.70
CA THR A 147 -20.13 57.74 19.61
C THR A 147 -19.56 58.12 20.97
N LEU A 148 -18.68 57.29 21.55
CA LEU A 148 -17.95 57.64 22.77
C LEU A 148 -17.09 58.90 22.59
N GLY A 149 -16.38 59.02 21.46
CA GLY A 149 -15.59 60.21 21.15
C GLY A 149 -16.43 61.47 20.90
N ARG A 150 -17.65 61.35 20.38
CA ARG A 150 -18.59 62.47 20.24
C ARG A 150 -19.16 62.89 21.61
N LEU A 151 -19.53 61.92 22.44
CA LEU A 151 -19.99 62.16 23.82
C LEU A 151 -18.89 62.79 24.70
N GLU A 152 -17.62 62.50 24.43
CA GLU A 152 -16.45 63.15 25.06
C GLU A 152 -16.28 64.62 24.64
N ARG A 153 -16.71 65.00 23.42
CA ARG A 153 -16.60 66.38 22.91
C ARG A 153 -17.83 67.25 23.20
N GLU A 154 -19.03 66.66 23.20
CA GLU A 154 -20.30 67.39 23.29
C GLU A 154 -20.83 67.55 24.72
N ASN A 155 -20.39 66.72 25.68
CA ASN A 155 -20.86 66.80 27.07
C ASN A 155 -19.71 66.69 28.06
N ASP A 156 -19.76 67.50 29.11
CA ASP A 156 -18.93 67.42 30.33
C ASP A 156 -19.13 66.09 31.11
N LEU A 157 -19.75 65.07 30.52
CA LEU A 157 -19.94 63.75 31.09
C LEU A 157 -18.61 63.02 31.29
N VAL A 158 -17.61 63.25 30.45
CA VAL A 158 -16.26 62.71 30.68
C VAL A 158 -15.53 63.47 31.78
N ALA A 159 -15.75 64.78 31.94
CA ALA A 159 -15.28 65.53 33.10
C ALA A 159 -15.96 65.05 34.41
N PHE A 160 -17.28 64.83 34.37
CA PHE A 160 -18.10 64.31 35.49
C PHE A 160 -17.75 62.85 35.85
N LEU A 161 -17.48 61.98 34.85
CA LEU A 161 -16.96 60.63 35.06
C LEU A 161 -15.47 60.61 35.45
N ALA A 162 -14.71 61.66 35.13
CA ALA A 162 -13.31 61.84 35.53
C ALA A 162 -13.11 62.55 36.88
N GLU A 163 -14.16 63.09 37.51
CA GLU A 163 -14.04 63.74 38.83
C GLU A 163 -14.26 62.76 39.99
N ARG A 164 -15.16 61.78 39.85
CA ARG A 164 -15.44 60.80 40.92
C ARG A 164 -14.47 59.60 40.87
N ARG A 165 -13.86 59.27 42.03
CA ARG A 165 -12.97 58.10 42.18
C ARG A 165 -13.62 56.78 41.78
N THR A 166 -14.92 56.63 42.05
CA THR A 166 -15.71 55.44 41.74
C THR A 166 -15.97 55.27 40.24
N THR A 167 -16.12 56.36 39.50
CA THR A 167 -16.30 56.32 38.03
C THR A 167 -14.97 56.15 37.31
N LYS A 168 -13.85 56.67 37.84
CA LYS A 168 -12.51 56.27 37.39
C LYS A 168 -12.24 54.80 37.62
N PHE A 169 -12.64 54.26 38.76
CA PHE A 169 -12.50 52.83 39.06
C PHE A 169 -13.40 51.98 38.16
N ALA A 170 -14.65 52.38 37.92
CA ALA A 170 -15.57 51.71 36.99
C ALA A 170 -15.07 51.79 35.53
N ALA A 171 -14.57 52.95 35.09
CA ALA A 171 -13.99 53.13 33.76
C ALA A 171 -12.66 52.37 33.61
N TRP A 172 -11.86 52.28 34.66
CA TRP A 172 -10.65 51.44 34.69
C TRP A 172 -11.00 49.94 34.68
N ILE A 173 -12.07 49.54 35.38
CA ILE A 173 -12.58 48.17 35.41
C ILE A 173 -13.14 47.75 34.04
N LEU A 174 -13.94 48.60 33.40
CA LEU A 174 -14.66 48.31 32.16
C LEU A 174 -13.81 48.58 30.91
N PHE A 175 -13.05 49.68 30.87
CA PHE A 175 -12.33 50.14 29.68
C PHE A 175 -10.81 49.97 29.77
N GLY A 176 -10.26 49.58 30.92
CA GLY A 176 -8.81 49.43 31.10
C GLY A 176 -8.04 50.75 31.19
N GLY A 177 -8.75 51.88 31.33
CA GLY A 177 -8.22 53.25 31.33
C GLY A 177 -8.58 54.03 30.06
N ILE A 178 -8.65 55.37 30.17
CA ILE A 178 -8.88 56.26 29.02
C ILE A 178 -7.56 56.37 28.24
N PRO A 179 -7.53 56.06 26.93
CA PRO A 179 -6.30 56.11 26.13
C PRO A 179 -5.76 57.54 26.02
N LYS A 180 -4.43 57.70 26.08
CA LYS A 180 -3.75 59.00 25.88
C LYS A 180 -4.03 59.49 24.44
N GLY A 181 -4.80 60.58 24.31
CA GLY A 181 -5.22 61.16 23.01
C GLY A 181 -6.72 61.03 22.68
N GLY A 182 -7.54 60.47 23.58
CA GLY A 182 -8.99 60.32 23.39
C GLY A 182 -9.37 59.13 22.49
N PHE A 183 -10.64 58.72 22.54
CA PHE A 183 -11.09 57.52 21.82
C PHE A 183 -11.05 57.64 20.29
N SER A 184 -11.09 58.88 19.78
CA SER A 184 -11.00 59.16 18.33
C SER A 184 -9.61 58.94 17.73
N ALA A 185 -8.53 59.28 18.44
CA ALA A 185 -7.15 59.07 17.96
C ALA A 185 -6.77 57.58 17.85
N MET A 186 -7.48 56.70 18.55
CA MET A 186 -7.31 55.25 18.46
C MET A 186 -8.00 54.62 17.25
N ALA A 187 -8.95 55.30 16.60
CA ALA A 187 -9.57 54.82 15.37
C ALA A 187 -8.59 54.86 14.18
N ASP A 188 -7.67 55.84 14.17
CA ASP A 188 -6.72 56.08 13.07
C ASP A 188 -5.37 55.40 13.24
N ARG A 189 -5.16 54.67 14.35
CA ARG A 189 -3.89 54.03 14.64
C ARG A 189 -3.64 52.83 13.71
N ARG A 190 -2.64 52.96 12.83
CA ARG A 190 -2.10 51.84 12.04
C ARG A 190 -0.96 51.18 12.80
N GLY A 191 -1.18 49.96 13.28
CA GLY A 191 -0.13 49.14 13.90
C GLY A 191 0.58 48.28 12.86
N SER A 192 1.83 47.88 13.15
CA SER A 192 2.52 46.85 12.37
C SER A 192 1.70 45.54 12.40
N PRO A 193 1.53 44.86 11.25
CA PRO A 193 0.79 43.60 11.19
C PRO A 193 1.52 42.44 11.86
N ILE A 194 2.82 42.53 12.10
CA ILE A 194 3.65 41.44 12.66
C ILE A 194 4.00 41.75 14.13
N ARG A 195 3.87 40.74 15.00
CA ARG A 195 4.23 40.76 16.41
C ARG A 195 5.53 39.99 16.64
N ILE A 196 6.63 40.70 16.92
CA ILE A 196 7.97 40.10 17.16
C ILE A 196 7.93 39.06 18.29
N THR A 197 7.22 39.33 19.38
CA THR A 197 7.06 38.36 20.48
C THR A 197 6.34 37.08 20.02
N GLY A 198 5.42 37.21 19.06
CA GLY A 198 4.77 36.07 18.42
C GLY A 198 5.72 35.22 17.60
N VAL A 199 6.61 35.85 16.83
CA VAL A 199 7.66 35.16 16.08
C VAL A 199 8.57 34.36 17.01
N ILE A 200 9.02 34.96 18.12
CA ILE A 200 9.86 34.27 19.12
C ILE A 200 9.13 33.06 19.69
N VAL A 201 7.85 33.21 20.07
CA VAL A 201 7.04 32.10 20.59
C VAL A 201 6.87 30.99 19.55
N VAL A 202 6.62 31.32 18.29
CA VAL A 202 6.50 30.30 17.23
C VAL A 202 7.81 29.57 16.99
N ILE A 203 8.96 30.28 17.00
CA ILE A 203 10.27 29.63 16.90
C ILE A 203 10.49 28.66 18.07
N LEU A 204 10.14 29.08 19.30
CA LEU A 204 10.25 28.21 20.48
C LEU A 204 9.32 27.00 20.41
N LEU A 205 8.08 27.18 19.96
CA LEU A 205 7.12 26.07 19.80
C LEU A 205 7.56 25.11 18.69
N ALA A 206 8.03 25.63 17.55
CA ALA A 206 8.58 24.80 16.48
C ALA A 206 9.81 24.02 16.96
N GLY A 207 10.73 24.67 17.68
CA GLY A 207 11.87 24.02 18.32
C GLY A 207 11.45 22.94 19.32
N MET A 208 10.43 23.20 20.13
CA MET A 208 9.87 22.23 21.07
C MET A 208 9.30 21.00 20.34
N VAL A 209 8.59 21.19 19.21
CA VAL A 209 8.08 20.08 18.40
C VAL A 209 9.23 19.22 17.87
N VAL A 210 10.30 19.84 17.38
CA VAL A 210 11.49 19.13 16.91
C VAL A 210 12.15 18.35 18.05
N ILE A 211 12.32 18.98 19.22
CA ILE A 211 12.89 18.32 20.41
C ILE A 211 12.01 17.15 20.87
N THR A 212 10.68 17.32 20.84
CA THR A 212 9.74 16.27 21.24
C THR A 212 9.79 15.09 20.26
N ALA A 213 9.85 15.35 18.95
CA ALA A 213 10.02 14.32 17.93
C ALA A 213 11.35 13.58 18.09
N TRP A 214 12.41 14.30 18.45
CA TRP A 214 13.72 13.72 18.73
C TRP A 214 13.69 12.83 19.99
N LEU A 215 13.05 13.29 21.08
CA LEU A 215 12.87 12.53 22.32
C LEU A 215 11.92 11.34 22.18
N ALA A 216 11.02 11.34 21.19
CA ALA A 216 10.10 10.24 20.93
C ALA A 216 10.79 9.01 20.30
N SER A 217 12.08 9.10 19.96
CA SER A 217 12.90 7.95 19.56
C SER A 217 13.18 7.00 20.74
N GLY A 218 13.57 5.75 20.47
CA GLY A 218 13.81 4.73 21.49
C GLY A 218 12.53 4.08 21.99
N GLU A 219 12.28 4.09 23.30
CA GLU A 219 11.26 3.25 23.95
C GLU A 219 9.82 3.49 23.46
N VAL A 220 9.45 4.75 23.14
CA VAL A 220 8.12 5.07 22.60
C VAL A 220 7.96 4.53 21.18
N ALA A 221 8.99 4.69 20.34
CA ALA A 221 9.03 4.13 19.00
C ALA A 221 8.99 2.60 19.04
N ARG A 222 9.81 1.98 19.91
CA ARG A 222 9.84 0.53 20.16
C ARG A 222 8.46 -0.02 20.49
N ARG A 223 7.82 0.47 21.56
CA ARG A 223 6.48 0.00 21.98
C ARG A 223 5.40 0.24 20.91
N SER A 224 5.52 1.31 20.13
CA SER A 224 4.53 1.59 19.09
C SER A 224 4.74 0.65 17.90
N LEU A 225 5.99 0.42 17.50
CA LEU A 225 6.34 -0.53 16.45
C LEU A 225 5.96 -1.96 16.83
N GLU A 226 6.30 -2.43 18.03
CA GLU A 226 5.92 -3.77 18.53
C GLU A 226 4.40 -3.98 18.48
N ARG A 227 3.63 -2.98 18.93
CA ARG A 227 2.16 -3.06 18.93
C ARG A 227 1.60 -3.15 17.52
N GLU A 228 2.06 -2.30 16.60
CA GLU A 228 1.57 -2.32 15.22
C GLU A 228 2.01 -3.58 14.48
N LEU A 229 3.27 -4.03 14.64
CA LEU A 229 3.74 -5.27 14.02
C LEU A 229 3.05 -6.51 14.61
N THR A 230 2.81 -6.55 15.93
CA THR A 230 2.04 -7.64 16.56
C THR A 230 0.62 -7.68 16.04
N ARG A 231 -0.02 -6.51 15.90
CA ARG A 231 -1.37 -6.40 15.34
C ARG A 231 -1.43 -6.85 13.88
N LEU A 232 -0.43 -6.49 13.07
CA LEU A 232 -0.37 -6.87 11.66
C LEU A 232 -0.03 -8.36 11.47
N ASN A 233 0.85 -8.91 12.31
CA ASN A 233 1.23 -10.31 12.27
C ASN A 233 0.15 -11.23 12.87
N GLY A 234 -0.72 -10.71 13.74
CA GLY A 234 -1.72 -11.49 14.49
C GLY A 234 -1.12 -12.32 15.63
N ALA A 235 0.21 -12.31 15.79
CA ALA A 235 0.94 -12.98 16.85
C ALA A 235 2.12 -12.11 17.32
N THR A 236 2.60 -12.38 18.53
CA THR A 236 3.59 -11.55 19.25
C THR A 236 4.86 -11.24 18.44
N VAL A 237 5.14 -9.96 18.23
CA VAL A 237 6.41 -9.47 17.66
C VAL A 237 7.20 -8.75 18.74
N ASP A 238 8.44 -9.18 18.98
CA ASP A 238 9.36 -8.57 19.95
C ASP A 238 10.37 -7.68 19.21
N VAL A 239 10.68 -6.51 19.78
CA VAL A 239 11.71 -5.59 19.29
C VAL A 239 12.57 -5.12 20.46
N GLU A 240 13.89 -5.29 20.37
CA GLU A 240 14.82 -4.90 21.43
C GLU A 240 14.99 -3.38 21.53
N ASP A 241 15.25 -2.71 20.41
CA ASP A 241 15.46 -1.25 20.36
C ASP A 241 15.11 -0.68 18.99
N VAL A 242 14.76 0.61 18.94
CA VAL A 242 14.48 1.35 17.70
C VAL A 242 15.22 2.68 17.73
N ARG A 243 16.18 2.83 16.81
CA ARG A 243 17.02 4.02 16.66
C ARG A 243 16.62 4.78 15.41
N ILE A 244 16.36 6.06 15.53
CA ILE A 244 15.94 6.91 14.42
C ILE A 244 16.91 8.08 14.31
N ASP A 245 17.61 8.17 13.18
CA ASP A 245 18.34 9.37 12.76
C ASP A 245 17.46 10.18 11.80
N TRP A 246 16.80 11.19 12.36
CA TRP A 246 15.89 12.06 11.61
C TRP A 246 16.59 12.94 10.57
N LEU A 247 17.88 13.27 10.75
CA LEU A 247 18.61 14.13 9.82
C LEU A 247 19.05 13.33 8.59
N GLN A 248 19.47 12.08 8.80
CA GLN A 248 19.88 11.19 7.72
C GLN A 248 18.69 10.45 7.10
N GLY A 249 17.53 10.47 7.77
CA GLY A 249 16.38 9.69 7.36
C GLY A 249 16.63 8.19 7.49
N ARG A 250 17.31 7.74 8.55
CA ARG A 250 17.64 6.33 8.76
C ARG A 250 16.97 5.81 10.01
N THR A 251 16.32 4.66 9.93
CA THR A 251 15.83 3.93 11.12
C THR A 251 16.51 2.58 11.20
N THR A 252 16.98 2.23 12.38
CA THR A 252 17.55 0.93 12.69
C THR A 252 16.72 0.27 13.77
N ILE A 253 16.18 -0.90 13.47
CA ILE A 253 15.48 -1.78 14.39
C ILE A 253 16.49 -2.83 14.84
N VAL A 254 16.71 -2.94 16.15
CA VAL A 254 17.64 -3.92 16.74
C VAL A 254 16.82 -5.02 17.38
N GLY A 255 17.23 -6.28 17.14
CA GLY A 255 16.64 -7.46 17.76
C GLY A 255 15.16 -7.63 17.44
N LEU A 256 14.81 -7.80 16.16
CA LEU A 256 13.45 -8.14 15.74
C LEU A 256 13.23 -9.65 15.84
N ALA A 257 12.14 -10.08 16.48
CA ALA A 257 11.68 -11.47 16.46
C ALA A 257 10.18 -11.54 16.17
N VAL A 258 9.81 -12.19 15.07
CA VAL A 258 8.44 -12.32 14.58
C VAL A 258 7.93 -13.74 14.86
N CYS A 259 6.88 -13.87 15.67
CA CYS A 259 6.23 -15.16 15.93
C CYS A 259 5.66 -15.77 14.65
N ASP A 260 5.78 -17.08 14.50
CA ASP A 260 4.87 -17.82 13.64
C ASP A 260 3.48 -17.90 14.31
N SER A 261 2.44 -17.41 13.62
CA SER A 261 1.05 -17.47 14.11
C SER A 261 0.49 -18.89 14.18
N THR A 262 1.09 -19.83 13.44
CA THR A 262 0.70 -21.25 13.41
C THR A 262 1.49 -22.09 14.42
N ALA A 263 2.72 -21.67 14.76
CA ALA A 263 3.62 -22.34 15.70
C ALA A 263 4.19 -21.34 16.72
N LEU A 264 3.45 -21.10 17.81
CA LEU A 264 3.76 -20.04 18.79
C LEU A 264 5.08 -20.25 19.56
N ASP A 265 5.65 -21.44 19.54
CA ASP A 265 6.94 -21.77 20.13
C ASP A 265 8.13 -21.44 19.20
N ARG A 266 7.87 -20.95 17.98
CA ARG A 266 8.87 -20.65 16.96
C ARG A 266 8.73 -19.24 16.40
N ASP A 267 9.87 -18.67 16.03
CA ASP A 267 9.93 -17.42 15.29
C ASP A 267 10.04 -17.72 13.80
N LEU A 268 9.15 -17.12 13.02
CA LEU A 268 9.17 -17.14 11.56
C LEU A 268 10.43 -16.42 11.04
N LEU A 269 10.78 -15.29 11.68
CA LEU A 269 11.96 -14.51 11.37
C LEU A 269 12.54 -13.89 12.64
N GLN A 270 13.84 -14.06 12.84
CA GLN A 270 14.66 -13.27 13.76
C GLN A 270 15.69 -12.49 12.96
N ALA A 271 15.91 -11.22 13.33
CA ALA A 271 16.96 -10.39 12.73
C ALA A 271 17.69 -9.63 13.84
N ARG A 272 19.01 -9.60 13.76
CA ARG A 272 19.82 -8.81 14.70
C ARG A 272 19.63 -7.32 14.46
N GLU A 273 19.64 -6.92 13.20
CA GLU A 273 19.51 -5.53 12.80
C GLU A 273 18.72 -5.43 11.50
N ILE A 274 17.77 -4.49 11.45
CA ILE A 274 17.07 -4.09 10.22
C ILE A 274 17.25 -2.59 10.07
N ALA A 275 17.98 -2.18 9.05
CA ALA A 275 18.19 -0.78 8.70
C ALA A 275 17.27 -0.38 7.55
N ALA A 276 16.60 0.76 7.67
CA ALA A 276 15.74 1.33 6.64
C ALA A 276 16.13 2.78 6.36
N ASP A 277 16.43 3.09 5.10
CA ASP A 277 16.74 4.44 4.62
C ASP A 277 15.48 5.07 3.99
N PHE A 278 15.05 6.22 4.50
CA PHE A 278 13.84 6.94 4.13
C PHE A 278 14.15 8.14 3.25
N ASP A 279 13.33 8.32 2.21
CA ASP A 279 13.33 9.52 1.38
C ASP A 279 12.60 10.65 2.13
N LEU A 280 13.37 11.51 2.79
CA LEU A 280 12.85 12.67 3.53
C LEU A 280 12.04 13.62 2.63
N ALA A 281 12.36 13.72 1.34
CA ALA A 281 11.62 14.56 0.41
C ALA A 281 10.22 13.99 0.14
N ALA A 282 10.07 12.67 0.12
CA ALA A 282 8.77 12.00 0.08
C ALA A 282 7.99 12.22 1.39
N VAL A 283 8.66 12.14 2.55
CA VAL A 283 8.03 12.41 3.87
C VAL A 283 7.48 13.84 3.93
N LEU A 284 8.22 14.84 3.45
CA LEU A 284 7.72 16.21 3.35
C LEU A 284 6.47 16.34 2.46
N ARG A 285 6.29 15.44 1.50
CA ARG A 285 5.08 15.35 0.66
C ARG A 285 3.99 14.46 1.27
N ARG A 286 4.09 14.10 2.56
CA ARG A 286 3.16 13.18 3.25
C ARG A 286 3.07 11.83 2.51
N ARG A 287 4.21 11.33 2.04
CA ARG A 287 4.39 10.01 1.43
C ARG A 287 5.46 9.26 2.22
N LEU A 288 5.34 7.94 2.32
CA LEU A 288 6.37 7.10 2.92
C LEU A 288 7.12 6.40 1.79
N ALA A 289 8.33 6.83 1.51
CA ALA A 289 9.19 6.16 0.55
C ALA A 289 10.48 5.71 1.23
N VAL A 290 10.80 4.43 1.08
CA VAL A 290 11.97 3.76 1.65
C VAL A 290 12.85 3.34 0.48
N ASP A 291 14.11 3.77 0.48
CA ASP A 291 15.07 3.48 -0.57
C ASP A 291 15.61 2.05 -0.44
N LEU A 292 15.99 1.67 0.78
CA LEU A 292 16.56 0.37 1.09
C LEU A 292 16.12 -0.07 2.49
N VAL A 293 15.58 -1.29 2.58
CA VAL A 293 15.46 -2.03 3.83
C VAL A 293 16.49 -3.15 3.79
N ARG A 294 17.42 -3.19 4.74
CA ARG A 294 18.45 -4.21 4.82
C ARG A 294 18.38 -4.95 6.14
N THR A 295 18.33 -6.27 6.07
CA THR A 295 18.34 -7.17 7.21
C THR A 295 19.73 -7.78 7.38
N GLU A 296 20.26 -7.72 8.60
CA GLU A 296 21.53 -8.34 8.97
C GLU A 296 21.33 -9.48 9.97
N ASP A 297 22.12 -10.55 9.80
CA ASP A 297 22.06 -11.78 10.60
C ASP A 297 20.64 -12.37 10.71
N GLY A 298 19.90 -12.40 9.59
CA GLY A 298 18.56 -12.99 9.53
C GLY A 298 18.59 -14.49 9.82
N ARG A 299 17.59 -14.97 10.57
CA ARG A 299 17.35 -16.38 10.85
C ARG A 299 15.87 -16.70 10.73
N SER A 300 15.51 -17.85 10.22
CA SER A 300 14.12 -18.31 10.14
C SER A 300 13.94 -19.64 10.85
N ASP A 301 12.73 -19.91 11.32
CA ASP A 301 12.33 -21.15 11.99
C ASP A 301 13.13 -21.45 13.28
N VAL A 302 13.36 -20.41 14.08
CA VAL A 302 14.14 -20.49 15.32
C VAL A 302 13.22 -20.76 16.51
N ALA A 303 13.62 -21.67 17.40
CA ALA A 303 12.87 -21.93 18.64
C ALA A 303 12.91 -20.71 19.58
N ARG A 304 11.74 -20.31 20.11
CA ARG A 304 11.62 -19.17 21.03
C ARG A 304 11.98 -19.56 22.46
N ALA A 305 12.63 -18.64 23.17
CA ALA A 305 12.86 -18.76 24.61
C ALA A 305 11.56 -18.66 25.42
N ARG A 306 10.58 -17.92 24.90
CA ARG A 306 9.24 -17.77 25.50
C ARG A 306 8.19 -17.94 24.40
N PRO A 307 7.20 -18.84 24.56
CA PRO A 307 6.13 -18.97 23.58
C PRO A 307 5.39 -17.65 23.38
N GLY A 308 5.14 -17.32 22.11
CA GLY A 308 4.34 -16.18 21.70
C GLY A 308 2.86 -16.33 22.06
N ARG A 309 2.11 -15.26 21.85
CA ARG A 309 0.66 -15.21 22.05
C ARG A 309 -0.01 -14.69 20.79
N MET A 310 -1.18 -15.24 20.48
CA MET A 310 -2.07 -14.68 19.48
C MET A 310 -2.67 -13.38 19.99
N GLU A 311 -2.65 -12.35 19.16
CA GLU A 311 -3.34 -11.10 19.44
C GLU A 311 -4.83 -11.35 19.19
N ARG A 312 -5.62 -11.54 20.27
CA ARG A 312 -7.08 -11.64 20.16
C ARG A 312 -7.64 -10.25 19.90
N ASP A 313 -7.71 -9.88 18.63
CA ASP A 313 -8.62 -8.89 18.07
C ASP A 313 -8.79 -9.19 16.56
N ALA A 314 -9.37 -10.36 16.27
CA ALA A 314 -10.13 -10.54 15.05
C ALA A 314 -11.58 -10.23 15.40
N ASP A 315 -12.07 -9.08 14.94
CA ASP A 315 -13.50 -8.80 14.86
C ASP A 315 -14.19 -10.01 14.21
N PRO A 316 -15.17 -10.67 14.86
CA PRO A 316 -15.93 -11.76 14.27
C PRO A 316 -16.95 -11.14 13.30
N THR A 317 -16.47 -10.57 12.20
CA THR A 317 -17.29 -10.26 11.02
C THR A 317 -16.65 -10.83 9.76
N SER A 318 -16.12 -12.04 9.89
CA SER A 318 -16.16 -13.03 8.81
C SER A 318 -17.00 -14.21 9.30
N GLU A 319 -18.23 -13.90 9.72
CA GLU A 319 -19.29 -14.90 9.68
C GLU A 319 -19.53 -15.21 8.20
N THR A 320 -19.08 -16.39 7.79
CA THR A 320 -19.84 -17.26 6.91
C THR A 320 -20.37 -16.58 5.64
N ALA A 321 -19.46 -16.14 4.76
CA ALA A 321 -19.79 -16.12 3.34
C ALA A 321 -19.99 -17.59 2.94
N GLY A 322 -21.25 -17.98 2.83
CA GLY A 322 -21.65 -19.33 2.48
C GLY A 322 -20.89 -19.78 1.24
N THR A 323 -20.21 -20.92 1.38
CA THR A 323 -19.84 -21.80 0.27
C THR A 323 -21.10 -22.10 -0.52
N THR A 324 -21.35 -21.28 -1.54
CA THR A 324 -22.10 -21.70 -2.71
C THR A 324 -21.00 -22.06 -3.71
N PRO A 325 -20.85 -23.34 -4.09
CA PRO A 325 -19.94 -23.71 -5.17
C PRO A 325 -20.28 -22.86 -6.40
N PRO A 326 -19.32 -22.23 -7.09
CA PRO A 326 -19.58 -21.77 -8.43
C PRO A 326 -19.99 -23.02 -9.24
N GLU A 327 -21.23 -23.05 -9.71
CA GLU A 327 -21.66 -23.99 -10.73
C GLU A 327 -20.73 -23.76 -11.94
N GLY A 328 -19.76 -24.66 -12.08
CA GLY A 328 -18.84 -24.67 -13.19
C GLY A 328 -19.61 -24.89 -14.48
N GLY A 329 -19.72 -23.83 -15.28
CA GLY A 329 -19.81 -23.98 -16.72
C GLY A 329 -18.50 -24.60 -17.20
N ALA A 330 -18.45 -25.93 -17.21
CA ALA A 330 -17.48 -26.68 -17.99
C ALA A 330 -17.81 -26.42 -19.46
N GLU A 331 -17.24 -25.36 -20.04
CA GLU A 331 -17.03 -25.32 -21.47
C GLU A 331 -15.71 -26.05 -21.76
N ASP A 332 -15.89 -27.29 -22.22
CA ASP A 332 -14.85 -28.16 -22.76
C ASP A 332 -14.09 -27.43 -23.90
N ALA A 333 -12.95 -26.84 -23.57
CA ALA A 333 -11.91 -26.64 -24.56
C ALA A 333 -11.15 -27.96 -24.72
N PRO A 334 -10.94 -28.48 -25.94
CA PRO A 334 -10.28 -29.77 -26.14
C PRO A 334 -8.84 -29.71 -25.60
N SER A 335 -8.61 -30.39 -24.47
CA SER A 335 -7.29 -30.56 -23.87
C SER A 335 -6.52 -31.59 -24.70
N SER A 336 -5.34 -31.18 -25.18
CA SER A 336 -4.42 -32.03 -25.95
C SER A 336 -3.29 -32.61 -25.09
N GLY A 337 -3.51 -32.75 -23.76
CA GLY A 337 -2.51 -33.27 -22.83
C GLY A 337 -3.12 -34.06 -21.67
N THR A 338 -2.30 -34.89 -21.03
CA THR A 338 -2.67 -35.76 -19.89
C THR A 338 -2.70 -34.99 -18.55
N GLU A 339 -3.66 -35.33 -17.69
CA GLU A 339 -3.88 -34.71 -16.37
C GLU A 339 -2.81 -35.09 -15.33
N LEU A 340 -2.60 -34.21 -14.33
CA LEU A 340 -1.59 -34.34 -13.26
C LEU A 340 -1.69 -35.66 -12.46
N GLU A 341 -2.91 -36.17 -12.31
CA GLU A 341 -3.26 -37.38 -11.55
C GLU A 341 -2.64 -38.65 -12.13
N SER A 342 -2.29 -38.62 -13.43
CA SER A 342 -1.62 -39.74 -14.10
C SER A 342 -0.15 -39.90 -13.69
N TYR A 343 0.47 -38.85 -13.12
CA TYR A 343 1.91 -38.82 -12.83
C TYR A 343 2.26 -38.71 -11.33
N LEU A 344 1.43 -38.04 -10.52
CA LEU A 344 1.72 -37.80 -9.10
C LEU A 344 0.76 -38.54 -8.15
N ARG A 345 1.29 -39.33 -7.22
CA ARG A 345 0.52 -39.92 -6.11
C ARG A 345 -0.08 -38.86 -5.19
N THR A 346 0.57 -37.70 -5.10
CA THR A 346 0.17 -36.57 -4.26
C THR A 346 -0.56 -35.47 -5.04
N ALA A 347 -1.14 -35.81 -6.20
CA ALA A 347 -1.82 -34.85 -7.08
C ALA A 347 -2.87 -34.01 -6.35
N GLU A 348 -3.68 -34.59 -5.45
CA GLU A 348 -4.67 -33.85 -4.66
C GLU A 348 -4.03 -32.79 -3.74
N ALA A 349 -2.93 -33.14 -3.06
CA ALA A 349 -2.22 -32.22 -2.17
C ALA A 349 -1.52 -31.10 -2.97
N TRP A 350 -1.01 -31.41 -4.16
CA TRP A 350 -0.46 -30.42 -5.08
C TRP A 350 -1.54 -29.51 -5.65
N ARG A 351 -2.71 -30.05 -6.01
CA ARG A 351 -3.87 -29.26 -6.44
C ARG A 351 -4.33 -28.31 -5.34
N GLU A 352 -4.40 -28.78 -4.09
CA GLU A 352 -4.74 -27.92 -2.95
C GLU A 352 -3.72 -26.79 -2.76
N ARG A 353 -2.41 -27.09 -2.84
CA ARG A 353 -1.34 -26.07 -2.75
C ARG A 353 -1.38 -25.09 -3.90
N LEU A 354 -1.57 -25.55 -5.14
CA LEU A 354 -1.70 -24.70 -6.31
C LEU A 354 -2.97 -23.85 -6.24
N GLN A 355 -4.06 -24.38 -5.68
CA GLN A 355 -5.28 -23.63 -5.41
C GLN A 355 -5.09 -22.60 -4.27
N GLN A 356 -4.25 -22.88 -3.26
CA GLN A 356 -3.86 -21.88 -2.27
C GLN A 356 -3.05 -20.76 -2.93
N VAL A 357 -2.08 -21.08 -3.79
CA VAL A 357 -1.31 -20.08 -4.55
C VAL A 357 -2.23 -19.29 -5.49
N GLY A 358 -3.12 -19.96 -6.21
CA GLY A 358 -4.14 -19.35 -7.07
C GLY A 358 -5.01 -18.38 -6.30
N ARG A 359 -5.54 -18.77 -5.14
CA ARG A 359 -6.31 -17.88 -4.25
C ARG A 359 -5.53 -16.65 -3.80
N VAL A 360 -4.24 -16.80 -3.48
CA VAL A 360 -3.38 -15.66 -3.10
C VAL A 360 -3.16 -14.73 -4.30
N LEU A 361 -2.92 -15.29 -5.49
CA LEU A 361 -2.76 -14.51 -6.72
C LEU A 361 -4.07 -13.83 -7.15
N GLU A 362 -5.22 -14.44 -6.86
CA GLU A 362 -6.54 -13.89 -7.17
C GLU A 362 -6.97 -12.82 -6.16
N ASP A 363 -6.73 -13.00 -4.85
CA ASP A 363 -6.87 -11.91 -3.86
C ASP A 363 -5.93 -10.74 -4.20
N LEU A 364 -4.72 -11.03 -4.69
CA LEU A 364 -3.83 -10.00 -5.23
C LEU A 364 -4.43 -9.35 -6.49
N ALA A 365 -5.05 -10.13 -7.38
CA ALA A 365 -5.72 -9.65 -8.60
C ALA A 365 -6.94 -8.76 -8.30
N ASP A 366 -7.73 -9.09 -7.28
CA ASP A 366 -8.93 -8.35 -6.85
C ASP A 366 -8.59 -7.02 -6.19
N ARG A 367 -7.45 -6.95 -5.50
CA ARG A 367 -6.92 -5.70 -4.93
C ARG A 367 -6.42 -4.71 -5.99
N ILE A 368 -6.32 -5.14 -7.25
CA ILE A 368 -5.91 -4.30 -8.38
C ILE A 368 -7.17 -3.70 -9.03
N PRO A 369 -7.30 -2.36 -9.12
CA PRO A 369 -8.45 -1.73 -9.78
C PRO A 369 -8.60 -2.19 -11.23
N SER A 370 -9.82 -2.52 -11.65
CA SER A 370 -10.18 -3.02 -12.99
C SER A 370 -9.91 -2.06 -14.16
N SER A 371 -9.30 -0.90 -13.91
CA SER A 371 -8.94 0.09 -14.94
C SER A 371 -7.86 -0.39 -15.93
N LEU A 372 -7.43 -1.65 -15.82
CA LEU A 372 -6.44 -2.29 -16.70
C LEU A 372 -7.07 -3.23 -17.73
N ASP A 373 -8.38 -3.50 -17.66
CA ASP A 373 -9.08 -4.21 -18.71
C ASP A 373 -9.43 -3.23 -19.83
N ARG A 374 -8.55 -3.19 -20.84
CA ARG A 374 -8.72 -2.40 -22.06
C ARG A 374 -9.57 -3.15 -23.09
N ASP A 375 -10.60 -3.85 -22.65
CA ASP A 375 -11.65 -4.35 -23.54
C ASP A 375 -12.99 -3.76 -23.09
N GLY A 376 -13.51 -2.92 -23.98
CA GLY A 376 -14.68 -2.10 -23.71
C GLY A 376 -15.94 -2.95 -23.54
N SER A 377 -16.55 -2.88 -22.38
CA SER A 377 -18.00 -2.99 -22.27
C SER A 377 -18.49 -2.20 -21.05
N GLY A 378 -19.44 -1.30 -21.30
CA GLY A 378 -20.30 -0.72 -20.27
C GLY A 378 -19.64 0.25 -19.28
N ALA A 379 -19.02 1.33 -19.75
CA ALA A 379 -18.86 2.50 -18.88
C ALA A 379 -20.25 3.10 -18.60
N GLU A 380 -20.91 2.64 -17.54
CA GLU A 380 -21.90 3.48 -16.86
C GLU A 380 -21.29 4.87 -16.65
N THR A 381 -22.08 5.92 -16.90
CA THR A 381 -21.61 7.31 -16.89
C THR A 381 -20.70 7.54 -15.69
N THR A 382 -19.43 7.83 -15.93
CA THR A 382 -18.36 7.88 -14.90
C THR A 382 -18.72 8.79 -13.72
N THR A 383 -19.60 9.76 -13.95
CA THR A 383 -20.16 10.66 -12.93
C THR A 383 -21.08 9.95 -11.93
N ASP A 384 -21.98 9.06 -12.39
CA ASP A 384 -22.94 8.37 -11.52
C ASP A 384 -22.23 7.33 -10.63
N ALA A 385 -21.23 6.63 -11.20
CA ALA A 385 -20.37 5.71 -10.47
C ALA A 385 -19.50 6.43 -9.42
N PHE A 386 -18.99 7.62 -9.74
CA PHE A 386 -18.23 8.44 -8.81
C PHE A 386 -19.09 8.98 -7.67
N GLU A 387 -20.32 9.44 -7.95
CA GLU A 387 -21.26 9.91 -6.93
C GLU A 387 -21.63 8.78 -5.95
N ALA A 388 -21.94 7.60 -6.49
CA ALA A 388 -22.25 6.42 -5.69
C ALA A 388 -21.04 5.94 -4.86
N TRP A 389 -19.82 6.09 -5.36
CA TRP A 389 -18.60 5.84 -4.59
C TRP A 389 -18.41 6.88 -3.47
N LEU A 390 -18.60 8.15 -3.78
CA LEU A 390 -18.40 9.25 -2.82
C LEU A 390 -19.39 9.15 -1.66
N GLN A 391 -20.65 8.86 -1.94
CA GLN A 391 -21.68 8.69 -0.92
C GLN A 391 -21.35 7.53 0.02
N ARG A 392 -20.90 6.38 -0.52
CA ARG A 392 -20.45 5.23 0.28
C ARG A 392 -19.27 5.59 1.19
N GLU A 393 -18.33 6.39 0.70
CA GLU A 393 -17.17 6.78 1.49
C GLU A 393 -17.53 7.79 2.59
N VAL A 394 -18.47 8.70 2.32
CA VAL A 394 -19.05 9.61 3.34
C VAL A 394 -19.77 8.80 4.42
N ASP A 395 -20.54 7.78 4.06
CA ASP A 395 -21.26 6.94 5.02
C ASP A 395 -20.28 6.11 5.89
N ARG A 396 -19.16 5.64 5.30
CA ARG A 396 -18.15 4.84 5.99
C ARG A 396 -17.23 5.67 6.90
N LEU A 397 -16.72 6.78 6.40
CA LEU A 397 -15.66 7.56 7.06
C LEU A 397 -16.15 8.88 7.68
N GLY A 398 -17.37 9.30 7.34
CA GLY A 398 -17.88 10.65 7.60
C GLY A 398 -17.22 11.70 6.71
N TYR A 399 -17.84 12.88 6.59
CA TYR A 399 -17.35 14.00 5.77
C TYR A 399 -15.90 14.42 6.03
N ALA A 400 -15.41 14.25 7.25
CA ALA A 400 -14.04 14.61 7.63
C ALA A 400 -12.98 13.58 7.18
N GLY A 401 -13.40 12.34 6.87
CA GLY A 401 -12.51 11.25 6.45
C GLY A 401 -12.33 11.13 4.94
N VAL A 402 -13.27 11.67 4.14
CA VAL A 402 -13.23 11.57 2.68
C VAL A 402 -12.15 12.45 2.07
N ARG A 403 -11.39 11.89 1.13
CA ARG A 403 -10.26 12.54 0.45
C ARG A 403 -10.34 12.40 -1.06
N ALA A 404 -9.85 13.42 -1.76
CA ALA A 404 -9.67 13.49 -3.20
C ALA A 404 -8.39 12.74 -3.60
N THR A 405 -8.42 11.40 -3.52
CA THR A 405 -7.28 10.54 -3.85
C THR A 405 -6.82 10.65 -5.30
N HIS A 406 -7.71 11.06 -6.21
CA HIS A 406 -7.40 11.33 -7.61
C HIS A 406 -6.41 12.47 -7.81
N LEU A 407 -6.24 13.37 -6.83
CA LEU A 407 -5.21 14.42 -6.87
C LEU A 407 -3.79 13.87 -6.65
N ILE A 408 -3.64 12.61 -6.18
CA ILE A 408 -2.36 11.97 -5.92
C ILE A 408 -1.94 11.20 -7.18
N ASP A 409 -1.24 11.88 -8.09
CA ASP A 409 -0.90 11.35 -9.42
C ASP A 409 0.62 11.23 -9.70
N SER A 410 1.45 11.75 -8.80
CA SER A 410 2.90 11.82 -9.01
C SER A 410 3.70 10.72 -8.31
N THR A 411 3.32 10.36 -7.08
CA THR A 411 4.02 9.35 -6.28
C THR A 411 3.04 8.58 -5.38
N PRO A 412 3.23 7.27 -5.20
CA PRO A 412 2.40 6.46 -4.32
C PRO A 412 2.52 6.89 -2.85
N THR A 413 1.50 6.58 -2.05
CA THR A 413 1.49 6.87 -0.59
C THR A 413 2.53 6.08 0.18
N LEU A 414 2.77 4.83 -0.24
CA LEU A 414 3.84 3.97 0.26
C LEU A 414 4.63 3.41 -0.94
N LEU A 415 5.95 3.49 -0.86
CA LEU A 415 6.89 2.86 -1.79
C LEU A 415 8.09 2.32 -1.01
N ILE A 416 8.41 1.05 -1.16
CA ILE A 416 9.67 0.46 -0.73
C ILE A 416 10.39 0.04 -2.00
N ARG A 417 11.47 0.76 -2.34
CA ARG A 417 12.19 0.54 -3.61
C ARG A 417 12.93 -0.78 -3.60
N ARG A 418 13.53 -1.13 -2.46
CA ARG A 418 14.32 -2.37 -2.31
C ARG A 418 14.30 -2.87 -0.87
N ILE A 419 14.11 -4.17 -0.70
CA ILE A 419 14.24 -4.92 0.55
C ILE A 419 15.29 -5.99 0.29
N GLU A 420 16.30 -6.09 1.15
CA GLU A 420 17.37 -7.07 1.08
C GLU A 420 17.52 -7.78 2.42
N ALA A 421 17.33 -9.08 2.42
CA ALA A 421 17.73 -9.94 3.52
C ALA A 421 18.74 -10.95 2.98
N LEU A 422 20.02 -10.65 3.18
CA LEU A 422 21.11 -11.45 2.64
C LEU A 422 21.63 -12.43 3.69
N GLY A 423 21.79 -13.69 3.31
CA GLY A 423 22.33 -14.74 4.17
C GLY A 423 21.40 -15.11 5.31
N VAL A 424 20.08 -15.10 5.07
CA VAL A 424 19.08 -15.58 6.02
C VAL A 424 19.31 -17.06 6.25
N ARG A 425 19.61 -17.42 7.50
CA ARG A 425 19.87 -18.81 7.87
C ARG A 425 18.59 -19.51 8.28
N ARG A 426 18.29 -20.65 7.68
CA ARG A 426 17.17 -21.49 8.10
C ARG A 426 17.64 -22.48 9.16
N ASP A 427 17.04 -22.45 10.34
CA ASP A 427 17.18 -23.54 11.31
C ASP A 427 16.17 -24.65 10.95
N GLY A 428 16.63 -25.90 10.91
CA GLY A 428 15.83 -27.03 10.43
C GLY A 428 16.13 -27.34 8.97
N GLY A 429 16.91 -28.42 8.78
CA GLY A 429 17.43 -28.82 7.47
C GLY A 429 16.34 -28.98 6.41
N GLY A 430 16.65 -28.54 5.20
CA GLY A 430 15.80 -28.67 4.03
C GLY A 430 16.53 -29.37 2.87
N PRO A 431 15.84 -29.57 1.73
CA PRO A 431 16.46 -30.14 0.53
C PRO A 431 17.39 -29.17 -0.21
N PHE A 432 17.51 -27.93 0.27
CA PHE A 432 18.30 -26.84 -0.31
C PHE A 432 19.25 -26.28 0.76
N GLY A 433 20.22 -25.47 0.36
CA GLY A 433 21.21 -24.87 1.27
C GLY A 433 20.60 -24.12 2.46
N ASP A 434 21.39 -23.93 3.51
CA ASP A 434 20.93 -23.32 4.77
C ASP A 434 20.88 -21.78 4.74
N LEU A 435 21.44 -21.15 3.69
CA LEU A 435 21.57 -19.70 3.56
C LEU A 435 20.86 -19.18 2.32
N PHE A 436 19.91 -18.26 2.53
CA PHE A 436 19.11 -17.67 1.47
C PHE A 436 19.31 -16.15 1.39
N ASP A 437 19.38 -15.64 0.17
CA ASP A 437 19.28 -14.22 -0.14
C ASP A 437 17.87 -13.93 -0.66
N ILE A 438 17.15 -13.05 0.05
CA ILE A 438 15.79 -12.62 -0.29
C ILE A 438 15.86 -11.14 -0.69
N VAL A 439 15.42 -10.83 -1.91
CA VAL A 439 15.40 -9.47 -2.44
C VAL A 439 14.02 -9.17 -2.99
N ALA A 440 13.35 -8.17 -2.44
CA ALA A 440 12.10 -7.65 -3.01
C ALA A 440 12.33 -6.24 -3.54
N THR A 441 11.73 -5.89 -4.68
CA THR A 441 11.86 -4.55 -5.26
C THR A 441 10.49 -3.97 -5.63
N SER A 442 10.41 -2.64 -5.62
CA SER A 442 9.24 -1.87 -6.05
C SER A 442 7.92 -2.25 -5.36
N CYS A 443 7.92 -2.44 -4.05
CA CYS A 443 6.70 -2.71 -3.28
C CYS A 443 5.92 -1.41 -3.05
N SER A 444 4.71 -1.28 -3.59
CA SER A 444 3.93 -0.03 -3.52
C SER A 444 2.44 -0.24 -3.29
N THR A 445 1.80 0.72 -2.61
CA THR A 445 0.34 0.82 -2.53
C THR A 445 -0.34 1.22 -3.85
N ARG A 446 0.40 1.83 -4.79
CA ARG A 446 -0.09 2.18 -6.14
C ARG A 446 0.99 1.88 -7.18
N PRO A 447 1.20 0.59 -7.53
CA PRO A 447 2.24 0.17 -8.46
C PRO A 447 2.17 0.87 -9.84
N THR A 448 0.97 1.26 -10.27
CA THR A 448 0.73 1.98 -11.54
C THR A 448 1.36 3.37 -11.61
N LEU A 449 1.80 3.93 -10.47
CA LEU A 449 2.55 5.19 -10.42
C LEU A 449 4.08 4.99 -10.45
N VAL A 450 4.56 3.75 -10.48
CA VAL A 450 5.98 3.39 -10.38
C VAL A 450 6.47 2.78 -11.70
N GLU A 451 7.62 3.21 -12.19
CA GLU A 451 8.17 2.72 -13.46
C GLU A 451 8.66 1.27 -13.38
N ALA A 452 9.31 0.90 -12.26
CA ALA A 452 9.81 -0.45 -12.05
C ALA A 452 8.69 -1.40 -11.59
N PRO A 453 8.57 -2.60 -12.17
CA PRO A 453 7.61 -3.60 -11.73
C PRO A 453 7.98 -4.16 -10.35
N PRO A 454 6.98 -4.50 -9.52
CA PRO A 454 7.21 -5.24 -8.29
C PRO A 454 7.87 -6.59 -8.59
N SER A 455 8.96 -6.92 -7.89
CA SER A 455 9.61 -8.22 -8.02
C SER A 455 10.01 -8.81 -6.68
N LEU A 456 10.09 -10.14 -6.62
CA LEU A 456 10.58 -10.90 -5.48
C LEU A 456 11.54 -11.97 -5.98
N LYS A 457 12.73 -12.01 -5.39
CA LYS A 457 13.77 -13.00 -5.64
C LYS A 457 14.16 -13.67 -4.34
N VAL A 458 14.22 -15.00 -4.36
CA VAL A 458 14.73 -15.84 -3.29
C VAL A 458 15.77 -16.76 -3.90
N ALA A 459 17.00 -16.71 -3.43
CA ALA A 459 18.09 -17.52 -3.95
C ALA A 459 18.86 -18.18 -2.81
N ALA A 460 19.12 -19.49 -2.89
CA ALA A 460 20.06 -20.15 -2.01
C ALA A 460 21.49 -19.79 -2.45
N ARG A 461 22.38 -19.53 -1.48
CA ARG A 461 23.76 -19.08 -1.78
C ARG A 461 24.66 -20.13 -2.40
N ASP A 462 24.31 -21.40 -2.22
CA ASP A 462 24.95 -22.54 -2.87
C ASP A 462 24.37 -22.81 -4.28
N GLU A 463 23.50 -21.92 -4.78
CA GLU A 463 22.83 -22.01 -6.08
C GLU A 463 21.86 -23.20 -6.20
N SER A 464 21.53 -23.88 -5.10
CA SER A 464 20.62 -25.04 -5.12
C SER A 464 19.17 -24.65 -5.42
N LEU A 465 18.81 -23.38 -5.22
CA LEU A 465 17.46 -22.84 -5.42
C LEU A 465 17.51 -21.39 -5.92
N LEU A 466 16.70 -21.08 -6.93
CA LEU A 466 16.35 -19.74 -7.37
C LEU A 466 14.84 -19.69 -7.58
N ILE A 467 14.20 -18.67 -7.04
CA ILE A 467 12.79 -18.36 -7.26
C ILE A 467 12.71 -16.86 -7.50
N GLU A 468 12.27 -16.45 -8.67
CA GLU A 468 12.11 -15.06 -9.06
C GLU A 468 10.74 -14.84 -9.68
N PHE A 469 10.05 -13.80 -9.22
CA PHE A 469 8.74 -13.38 -9.72
C PHE A 469 8.76 -11.89 -10.02
N GLU A 470 8.19 -11.51 -11.16
CA GLU A 470 8.07 -10.12 -11.59
C GLU A 470 6.63 -9.84 -12.05
N LEU A 471 6.00 -8.84 -11.44
CA LEU A 471 4.62 -8.44 -11.72
C LEU A 471 4.59 -7.27 -12.71
N GLY A 472 5.02 -7.54 -13.95
CA GLY A 472 5.09 -6.57 -15.04
C GLY A 472 3.78 -5.81 -15.30
N GLY A 473 2.64 -6.49 -15.16
CA GLY A 473 1.32 -5.90 -15.42
C GLY A 473 0.92 -4.81 -14.44
N LEU A 474 1.63 -4.68 -13.31
CA LEU A 474 1.35 -3.72 -12.25
C LEU A 474 2.11 -2.40 -12.39
N ALA A 475 3.19 -2.37 -13.17
CA ALA A 475 3.99 -1.17 -13.34
C ALA A 475 3.22 -0.08 -14.11
N ARG A 476 3.71 1.16 -14.03
CA ARG A 476 3.23 2.29 -14.84
C ARG A 476 3.26 1.98 -16.34
N VAL A 477 4.31 1.27 -16.77
CA VAL A 477 4.42 0.73 -18.13
C VAL A 477 4.21 -0.77 -18.03
N ALA A 478 2.99 -1.20 -18.35
CA ALA A 478 2.63 -2.61 -18.24
C ALA A 478 3.49 -3.49 -19.16
N SER A 479 4.04 -4.56 -18.59
CA SER A 479 4.72 -5.65 -19.29
C SER A 479 4.13 -7.00 -18.87
N ASP A 480 4.56 -8.09 -19.51
CA ASP A 480 4.13 -9.43 -19.08
C ASP A 480 4.66 -9.74 -17.67
N ASN A 481 3.87 -10.45 -16.86
CA ASN A 481 4.38 -10.99 -15.60
C ASN A 481 5.26 -12.19 -15.91
N ARG A 482 6.39 -12.31 -15.20
CA ARG A 482 7.42 -13.31 -15.43
C ARG A 482 7.71 -14.08 -14.17
N PHE A 483 8.13 -15.32 -14.35
CA PHE A 483 8.68 -16.12 -13.27
C PHE A 483 9.84 -16.97 -13.78
N ASP A 484 10.80 -17.19 -12.89
CA ASP A 484 11.96 -18.04 -13.10
C ASP A 484 12.19 -18.84 -11.83
N VAL A 485 12.08 -20.16 -11.93
CA VAL A 485 12.34 -21.06 -10.81
C VAL A 485 13.37 -22.08 -11.27
N ALA A 486 14.47 -22.18 -10.54
CA ALA A 486 15.50 -23.18 -10.77
C ALA A 486 15.82 -23.92 -9.47
N MET A 487 15.96 -25.23 -9.56
CA MET A 487 16.37 -26.14 -8.49
C MET A 487 17.53 -26.96 -9.02
N ARG A 488 18.58 -27.11 -8.22
CA ARG A 488 19.78 -27.87 -8.60
C ARG A 488 20.11 -28.91 -7.56
N ASP A 489 20.66 -30.03 -8.02
CA ASP A 489 21.14 -31.15 -7.21
C ASP A 489 20.09 -31.68 -6.21
N LEU A 490 18.81 -31.65 -6.59
CA LEU A 490 17.74 -32.14 -5.74
C LEU A 490 17.82 -33.67 -5.66
N PRO A 491 17.89 -34.29 -4.46
CA PRO A 491 17.95 -35.74 -4.35
C PRO A 491 16.73 -36.40 -5.01
N ALA A 492 16.97 -37.25 -6.01
CA ALA A 492 15.90 -37.84 -6.84
C ALA A 492 14.85 -38.58 -5.99
N GLY A 493 15.28 -39.19 -4.88
CA GLY A 493 14.41 -39.88 -3.93
C GLY A 493 13.30 -39.01 -3.31
N ILE A 494 13.46 -37.68 -3.24
CA ILE A 494 12.41 -36.77 -2.76
C ILE A 494 11.25 -36.71 -3.75
N ILE A 495 11.54 -36.69 -5.05
CA ILE A 495 10.54 -36.64 -6.13
C ILE A 495 9.95 -38.03 -6.39
N VAL A 496 10.77 -39.09 -6.41
CA VAL A 496 10.32 -40.49 -6.61
C VAL A 496 9.19 -40.87 -5.66
N ASN A 497 9.29 -40.48 -4.39
CA ASN A 497 8.28 -40.79 -3.38
C ASN A 497 6.92 -40.10 -3.62
N GLN A 498 6.88 -39.08 -4.49
CA GLN A 498 5.68 -38.33 -4.85
C GLN A 498 5.04 -38.79 -6.16
N LEU A 499 5.77 -39.53 -7.01
CA LEU A 499 5.25 -40.10 -8.25
C LEU A 499 4.29 -41.28 -7.96
N VAL A 500 3.37 -41.54 -8.89
CA VAL A 500 2.50 -42.74 -8.82
C VAL A 500 3.38 -43.98 -8.74
N ALA A 501 3.06 -44.90 -7.81
CA ALA A 501 3.85 -46.12 -7.61
C ALA A 501 3.86 -46.94 -8.90
N THR A 502 5.00 -46.94 -9.56
CA THR A 502 5.40 -48.02 -10.45
C THR A 502 6.22 -48.98 -9.60
N ASP A 503 5.81 -50.25 -9.53
CA ASP A 503 6.62 -51.32 -8.93
C ASP A 503 7.23 -52.14 -10.08
N PRO A 504 8.55 -52.06 -10.32
CA PRO A 504 9.57 -51.33 -9.55
C PRO A 504 9.63 -49.83 -9.87
N SER A 505 10.20 -49.04 -8.95
CA SER A 505 10.39 -47.57 -9.07
C SER A 505 11.04 -47.18 -10.41
N PRO A 506 10.57 -46.11 -11.07
CA PRO A 506 10.99 -45.76 -12.44
C PRO A 506 12.45 -45.30 -12.49
N PHE A 507 12.99 -44.81 -11.38
CA PHE A 507 14.40 -44.52 -11.22
C PHE A 507 14.85 -44.72 -9.76
N ASP A 508 16.14 -44.99 -9.58
CA ASP A 508 16.79 -45.24 -8.29
C ASP A 508 18.13 -44.49 -8.19
N GLY A 509 18.34 -43.80 -7.07
CA GLY A 509 19.48 -42.91 -6.85
C GLY A 509 19.50 -41.66 -7.75
N GLY A 510 20.57 -40.87 -7.64
CA GLY A 510 20.82 -39.69 -8.47
C GLY A 510 20.28 -38.36 -7.93
N SER A 511 20.48 -37.29 -8.71
CA SER A 511 19.96 -35.96 -8.44
C SER A 511 19.24 -35.36 -9.66
N ILE A 512 18.40 -34.37 -9.40
CA ILE A 512 17.53 -33.70 -10.38
C ILE A 512 17.85 -32.21 -10.38
N ASP A 513 18.20 -31.69 -11.55
CA ASP A 513 18.14 -30.26 -11.85
C ASP A 513 16.81 -29.97 -12.54
N ALA A 514 16.08 -28.93 -12.12
CA ALA A 514 14.83 -28.53 -12.74
C ALA A 514 14.78 -27.01 -12.89
N GLY A 515 14.40 -26.52 -14.07
CA GLY A 515 14.24 -25.10 -14.36
C GLY A 515 12.91 -24.85 -15.07
N ILE A 516 12.22 -23.79 -14.69
CA ILE A 516 11.00 -23.34 -15.36
C ILE A 516 11.06 -21.82 -15.50
N VAL A 517 10.98 -21.35 -16.73
CA VAL A 517 10.95 -19.92 -17.06
C VAL A 517 9.74 -19.66 -17.92
N GLY A 518 8.90 -18.72 -17.50
CA GLY A 518 7.68 -18.44 -18.24
C GLY A 518 7.04 -17.11 -17.92
N THR A 519 5.89 -16.92 -18.53
CA THR A 519 5.03 -15.76 -18.31
C THR A 519 3.67 -16.20 -17.79
N PHE A 520 3.04 -15.35 -16.99
CA PHE A 520 1.68 -15.59 -16.51
C PHE A 520 0.81 -14.34 -16.61
N ARG A 521 -0.49 -14.56 -16.82
CA ARG A 521 -1.50 -13.48 -16.77
C ARG A 521 -2.33 -13.65 -15.52
N LEU A 522 -2.60 -12.55 -14.81
CA LEU A 522 -3.41 -12.53 -13.59
C LEU A 522 -4.92 -12.44 -13.87
N ARG A 523 -5.32 -12.01 -15.09
CA ARG A 523 -6.73 -11.85 -15.50
C ARG A 523 -6.95 -12.36 -16.92
N PRO A 524 -8.16 -12.87 -17.26
CA PRO A 524 -9.30 -13.12 -16.36
C PRO A 524 -9.14 -14.34 -15.45
N GLU A 525 -8.17 -15.23 -15.70
CA GLU A 525 -7.79 -16.36 -14.86
C GLU A 525 -6.26 -16.47 -14.85
N VAL A 526 -5.67 -17.05 -13.78
CA VAL A 526 -4.23 -17.29 -13.71
C VAL A 526 -3.82 -18.40 -14.68
N ARG A 527 -3.29 -18.01 -15.85
CA ARG A 527 -2.79 -18.93 -16.88
C ARG A 527 -1.27 -18.89 -16.97
N ILE A 528 -0.68 -20.07 -17.14
CA ILE A 528 0.76 -20.27 -17.23
C ILE A 528 1.09 -20.83 -18.61
N THR A 529 2.22 -20.37 -19.14
CA THR A 529 2.87 -21.02 -20.28
C THR A 529 4.35 -21.04 -19.96
N ALA A 530 4.88 -22.23 -19.68
CA ALA A 530 6.28 -22.36 -19.35
C ALA A 530 6.82 -23.75 -19.71
N PRO A 531 7.93 -23.82 -20.47
CA PRO A 531 8.70 -25.04 -20.56
C PRO A 531 9.39 -25.30 -19.22
N ILE A 532 9.36 -26.55 -18.79
CA ILE A 532 10.08 -27.10 -17.65
C ILE A 532 11.22 -27.95 -18.22
N ASP A 533 12.46 -27.52 -18.00
CA ASP A 533 13.64 -28.30 -18.35
C ASP A 533 14.10 -29.06 -17.10
N VAL A 534 14.09 -30.39 -17.17
CA VAL A 534 14.50 -31.30 -16.09
C VAL A 534 15.70 -32.11 -16.54
N THR A 535 16.76 -32.19 -15.75
CA THR A 535 17.93 -33.03 -16.02
C THR A 535 18.13 -34.00 -14.88
N LEU A 536 18.01 -35.29 -15.16
CA LEU A 536 18.31 -36.36 -14.20
C LEU A 536 19.79 -36.75 -14.32
N ARG A 537 20.51 -36.77 -13.20
CA ARG A 537 21.94 -37.09 -13.13
C ARG A 537 22.19 -38.34 -12.29
N ASP A 538 23.14 -39.16 -12.76
CA ASP A 538 23.66 -40.34 -12.05
C ASP A 538 22.58 -41.27 -11.47
N ALA A 539 21.54 -41.54 -12.25
CA ALA A 539 20.40 -42.33 -11.83
C ALA A 539 20.31 -43.66 -12.60
N THR A 540 19.82 -44.70 -11.94
CA THR A 540 19.46 -45.95 -12.62
C THR A 540 17.99 -45.89 -13.03
N ILE A 541 17.71 -45.80 -14.32
CA ILE A 541 16.34 -45.74 -14.85
C ILE A 541 15.86 -47.15 -15.18
N ARG A 542 14.58 -47.44 -14.87
CA ARG A 542 13.92 -48.70 -15.18
C ARG A 542 12.68 -48.46 -16.04
N ILE A 543 12.65 -49.03 -17.25
CA ILE A 543 11.46 -49.00 -18.12
C ILE A 543 11.16 -50.42 -18.58
N GLY A 544 9.94 -50.89 -18.31
CA GLY A 544 9.44 -52.14 -18.87
C GLY A 544 10.25 -53.41 -18.53
N GLY A 545 10.91 -53.44 -17.37
CA GLY A 545 11.72 -54.56 -16.89
C GLY A 545 13.22 -54.49 -17.25
N GLU A 546 13.64 -53.50 -18.04
CA GLU A 546 15.05 -53.22 -18.32
C GLU A 546 15.55 -52.07 -17.45
N SER A 547 16.84 -52.10 -17.09
CA SER A 547 17.48 -51.09 -16.26
C SER A 547 18.79 -50.63 -16.87
N ALA A 548 19.01 -49.32 -16.94
CA ALA A 548 20.28 -48.74 -17.36
C ALA A 548 20.71 -47.63 -16.40
N PHE A 549 22.02 -47.56 -16.14
CA PHE A 549 22.60 -46.42 -15.44
C PHE A 549 22.82 -45.28 -16.43
N ILE A 550 22.25 -44.12 -16.14
CA ILE A 550 22.32 -42.94 -16.99
C ILE A 550 23.01 -41.82 -16.22
N ARG A 551 24.08 -41.27 -16.82
CA ARG A 551 24.84 -40.16 -16.24
C ARG A 551 24.09 -38.84 -16.32
N GLU A 552 23.43 -38.59 -17.45
CA GLU A 552 22.69 -37.36 -17.69
C GLU A 552 21.54 -37.66 -18.65
N LEU A 553 20.33 -37.29 -18.27
CA LEU A 553 19.13 -37.39 -19.09
C LEU A 553 18.38 -36.05 -19.05
N PRO A 554 18.48 -35.22 -20.10
CA PRO A 554 17.65 -34.03 -20.24
C PRO A 554 16.24 -34.44 -20.70
N VAL A 555 15.22 -33.94 -20.00
CA VAL A 555 13.80 -34.13 -20.26
C VAL A 555 13.14 -32.76 -20.27
N ARG A 556 12.44 -32.44 -21.35
CA ARG A 556 11.66 -31.20 -21.45
C ARG A 556 10.18 -31.51 -21.33
N ILE A 557 9.51 -30.78 -20.46
CA ILE A 557 8.10 -30.94 -20.13
C ILE A 557 7.44 -29.58 -20.34
N ASP A 558 6.46 -29.47 -21.22
CA ASP A 558 5.75 -28.21 -21.41
C ASP A 558 4.52 -28.19 -20.47
N ALA A 559 4.44 -27.16 -19.61
CA ALA A 559 3.29 -26.91 -18.74
C ALA A 559 2.46 -25.74 -19.29
N ILE A 560 1.21 -26.03 -19.67
CA ILE A 560 0.32 -25.06 -20.32
C ILE A 560 -1.06 -25.12 -19.65
N GLY A 561 -1.75 -24.00 -19.51
CA GLY A 561 -3.13 -23.97 -19.06
C GLY A 561 -3.33 -23.15 -17.78
N ARG A 562 -4.33 -23.50 -16.98
CA ARG A 562 -4.62 -22.80 -15.73
C ARG A 562 -3.64 -23.25 -14.64
N LEU A 563 -3.28 -22.36 -13.71
CA LEU A 563 -2.38 -22.70 -12.60
C LEU A 563 -2.93 -23.83 -11.71
N ASP A 564 -4.25 -23.93 -11.57
CA ASP A 564 -4.92 -24.94 -10.75
C ASP A 564 -5.16 -26.28 -11.47
N ASP A 565 -4.96 -26.31 -12.79
CA ASP A 565 -5.04 -27.52 -13.62
C ASP A 565 -4.14 -27.39 -14.87
N PRO A 566 -2.80 -27.47 -14.70
CA PRO A 566 -1.89 -27.37 -15.83
C PRO A 566 -1.87 -28.68 -16.61
N SER A 567 -2.01 -28.61 -17.94
CA SER A 567 -1.74 -29.75 -18.80
C SER A 567 -0.23 -29.95 -18.94
N ILE A 568 0.20 -31.20 -18.77
CA ILE A 568 1.59 -31.62 -18.89
C ILE A 568 1.77 -32.33 -20.22
N MET A 569 2.64 -31.81 -21.07
CA MET A 569 3.07 -32.48 -22.29
C MET A 569 4.54 -32.89 -22.19
N ILE A 570 4.81 -34.18 -22.44
CA ILE A 570 6.16 -34.73 -22.56
C ILE A 570 6.37 -35.03 -24.05
N ASP A 571 7.48 -34.56 -24.62
CA ASP A 571 7.85 -34.89 -26.00
C ASP A 571 8.51 -36.28 -26.02
N ASP A 572 7.71 -37.32 -26.24
CA ASP A 572 8.15 -38.72 -26.21
C ASP A 572 9.25 -39.03 -27.23
N ARG A 573 9.28 -38.34 -28.37
CA ARG A 573 10.33 -38.52 -29.40
C ARG A 573 11.65 -37.93 -28.92
N ARG A 574 11.63 -36.73 -28.34
CA ARG A 574 12.83 -36.14 -27.71
C ARG A 574 13.32 -36.95 -26.52
N LEU A 575 12.41 -37.53 -25.74
CA LEU A 575 12.78 -38.43 -24.64
C LEU A 575 13.48 -39.69 -25.17
N ALA A 576 12.96 -40.31 -26.23
CA ALA A 576 13.59 -41.48 -26.86
C ALA A 576 14.97 -41.16 -27.45
N ASP A 577 15.12 -39.99 -28.07
CA ASP A 577 16.41 -39.53 -28.60
C ASP A 577 17.41 -39.23 -27.47
N ALA A 578 16.96 -38.58 -26.38
CA ALA A 578 17.79 -38.34 -25.20
C ALA A 578 18.23 -39.64 -24.50
N LEU A 579 17.37 -40.66 -24.43
CA LEU A 579 17.73 -41.99 -23.92
C LEU A 579 18.75 -42.69 -24.81
N ARG A 580 18.66 -42.51 -26.14
CA ARG A 580 19.62 -43.05 -27.09
C ARG A 580 20.99 -42.39 -26.93
N ASP A 581 21.01 -41.05 -26.85
CA ASP A 581 22.24 -40.26 -26.66
C ASP A 581 22.90 -40.53 -25.31
N ALA A 582 22.10 -40.83 -24.28
CA ALA A 582 22.58 -41.27 -22.96
C ALA A 582 23.14 -42.71 -22.94
N GLY A 583 23.12 -43.44 -24.07
CA GLY A 583 23.68 -44.79 -24.20
C GLY A 583 22.72 -45.92 -23.80
N ALA A 584 21.42 -45.64 -23.66
CA ALA A 584 20.40 -46.61 -23.28
C ALA A 584 19.52 -47.04 -24.47
N GLU A 585 20.15 -47.63 -25.50
CA GLU A 585 19.51 -47.94 -26.79
C GLU A 585 18.31 -48.91 -26.69
N ALA A 586 18.34 -49.82 -25.70
CA ALA A 586 17.23 -50.73 -25.41
C ALA A 586 16.03 -50.02 -24.74
N LEU A 587 16.29 -49.06 -23.83
CA LEU A 587 15.25 -48.21 -23.23
C LEU A 587 14.66 -47.24 -24.27
N ALA A 588 15.47 -46.68 -25.17
CA ALA A 588 15.02 -45.81 -26.25
C ALA A 588 14.07 -46.52 -27.23
N SER A 589 14.35 -47.80 -27.53
CA SER A 589 13.51 -48.61 -28.42
C SER A 589 12.15 -48.92 -27.77
N ARG A 590 12.14 -49.27 -26.48
CA ARG A 590 10.90 -49.46 -25.69
C ARG A 590 10.09 -48.17 -25.53
N ALA A 591 10.76 -47.02 -25.36
CA ALA A 591 10.08 -45.72 -25.26
C ALA A 591 9.35 -45.36 -26.57
N ARG A 592 9.96 -45.64 -27.74
CA ARG A 592 9.30 -45.46 -29.04
C ARG A 592 8.10 -46.39 -29.23
N GLU A 593 8.25 -47.67 -28.86
CA GLU A 593 7.16 -48.65 -28.94
C GLU A 593 5.96 -48.26 -28.06
N ALA A 594 6.22 -47.75 -26.84
CA ALA A 594 5.19 -47.25 -25.94
C ALA A 594 4.52 -45.95 -26.46
N ALA A 595 5.29 -45.06 -27.10
CA ALA A 595 4.77 -43.85 -27.74
C ALA A 595 3.85 -44.19 -28.92
N ASP A 596 4.27 -45.12 -29.79
CA ASP A 596 3.47 -45.59 -30.92
C ASP A 596 2.16 -46.26 -30.46
N GLU A 597 2.21 -47.00 -29.34
CA GLU A 597 1.01 -47.62 -28.74
C GLU A 597 0.05 -46.59 -28.12
N GLN A 598 0.57 -45.51 -27.51
CA GLN A 598 -0.27 -44.42 -27.01
C GLN A 598 -0.94 -43.63 -28.14
N ILE A 599 -0.23 -43.39 -29.25
CA ILE A 599 -0.79 -42.77 -30.46
C ILE A 599 -1.90 -43.65 -31.04
N GLY A 600 -1.68 -44.97 -31.13
CA GLY A 600 -2.70 -45.93 -31.56
C GLY A 600 -3.94 -45.91 -30.67
N ARG A 601 -3.77 -45.96 -29.34
CA ARG A 601 -4.88 -45.88 -28.37
C ARG A 601 -5.63 -44.54 -28.43
N GLY A 602 -4.94 -43.43 -28.70
CA GLY A 602 -5.55 -42.10 -28.88
C GLY A 602 -6.38 -42.00 -30.17
N LEU A 603 -5.87 -42.57 -31.27
CA LEU A 603 -6.59 -42.68 -32.54
C LEU A 603 -7.82 -43.58 -32.43
N ASP A 604 -7.72 -44.72 -31.74
CA ASP A 604 -8.85 -45.62 -31.46
C ASP A 604 -9.95 -44.93 -30.64
N ARG A 605 -9.56 -44.06 -29.69
CA ARG A 605 -10.49 -43.26 -28.86
C ARG A 605 -11.20 -42.19 -29.68
N LEU A 606 -10.47 -41.51 -30.57
CA LEU A 606 -11.02 -40.56 -31.54
C LEU A 606 -11.99 -41.23 -32.51
N GLU A 607 -11.69 -42.44 -32.98
CA GLU A 607 -12.59 -43.24 -33.82
C GLU A 607 -13.86 -43.65 -33.05
N ALA A 608 -13.73 -43.99 -31.76
CA ALA A 608 -14.85 -44.34 -30.89
C ALA A 608 -15.76 -43.15 -30.53
N GLU A 609 -15.22 -41.94 -30.37
CA GLU A 609 -16.00 -40.73 -30.04
C GLU A 609 -16.57 -40.00 -31.26
N THR A 610 -15.86 -40.01 -32.40
CA THR A 610 -16.31 -39.29 -33.61
C THR A 610 -17.02 -40.17 -34.62
N GLY A 611 -16.91 -41.51 -34.52
CA GLY A 611 -17.55 -42.46 -35.41
C GLY A 611 -17.02 -42.48 -36.85
N ILE A 612 -15.92 -41.78 -37.13
CA ILE A 612 -15.31 -41.68 -38.45
C ILE A 612 -14.11 -42.63 -38.52
N ARG A 613 -14.23 -43.69 -39.32
CA ARG A 613 -13.10 -44.54 -39.72
C ARG A 613 -12.20 -43.79 -40.68
N LEU A 614 -10.96 -43.52 -40.26
CA LEU A 614 -9.92 -43.06 -41.17
C LEU A 614 -9.49 -44.23 -42.07
N PRO A 615 -9.44 -44.05 -43.40
CA PRO A 615 -8.92 -45.07 -44.31
C PRO A 615 -7.45 -45.40 -43.99
N ASP A 616 -7.06 -46.68 -44.10
CA ASP A 616 -5.70 -47.17 -43.81
C ASP A 616 -4.60 -46.37 -44.56
N GLU A 617 -4.92 -45.90 -45.78
CA GLU A 617 -4.03 -45.09 -46.63
C GLU A 617 -3.76 -43.67 -46.06
N LEU A 618 -4.67 -43.12 -45.24
CA LEU A 618 -4.50 -41.85 -44.53
C LEU A 618 -3.76 -42.02 -43.20
N GLN A 619 -3.86 -43.19 -42.56
CA GLN A 619 -3.10 -43.52 -41.35
C GLN A 619 -1.60 -43.67 -41.66
N GLU A 620 -1.24 -44.37 -42.74
CA GLU A 620 0.15 -44.43 -43.22
C GLU A 620 0.63 -43.06 -43.74
N GLY A 621 -0.24 -42.32 -44.44
CA GLY A 621 0.09 -41.00 -45.01
C GLY A 621 0.34 -39.90 -43.98
N ILE A 622 -0.32 -39.92 -42.82
CA ILE A 622 -0.05 -38.96 -41.72
C ILE A 622 1.28 -39.28 -41.03
N GLY A 623 1.64 -40.56 -40.92
CA GLY A 623 2.94 -41.01 -40.42
C GLY A 623 4.12 -40.51 -41.28
N GLU A 624 4.00 -40.57 -42.60
CA GLU A 624 5.01 -40.06 -43.53
C GLU A 624 4.99 -38.53 -43.71
N ALA A 625 3.80 -37.89 -43.75
CA ALA A 625 3.67 -36.45 -43.97
C ALA A 625 4.23 -35.62 -42.80
N ILE A 626 4.14 -36.11 -41.55
CA ILE A 626 4.77 -35.47 -40.39
C ILE A 626 6.29 -35.75 -40.38
N GLY A 627 6.73 -36.90 -40.91
CA GLY A 627 8.15 -37.26 -41.04
C GLY A 627 8.92 -36.42 -42.07
N GLN A 628 8.27 -35.96 -43.16
CA GLN A 628 8.92 -35.13 -44.19
C GLN A 628 8.51 -33.64 -44.16
N GLY A 629 7.33 -33.30 -43.62
CA GLY A 629 6.75 -31.95 -43.74
C GLY A 629 7.41 -30.84 -42.91
N LEU A 630 8.16 -31.16 -41.85
CA LEU A 630 8.85 -30.16 -41.03
C LEU A 630 10.33 -29.93 -41.44
N GLY A 631 10.92 -30.81 -42.24
CA GLY A 631 12.28 -30.63 -42.77
C GLY A 631 12.38 -29.48 -43.78
N ASN A 632 11.30 -29.19 -44.51
CA ASN A 632 11.28 -28.14 -45.54
C ASN A 632 10.76 -26.77 -45.06
N LEU A 633 10.34 -26.65 -43.79
CA LEU A 633 9.81 -25.39 -43.23
C LEU A 633 10.82 -24.63 -42.36
N PHE A 634 11.96 -25.25 -42.01
CA PHE A 634 13.07 -24.61 -41.30
C PHE A 634 14.44 -24.74 -42.00
N GLY A 635 14.47 -25.26 -43.24
CA GLY A 635 15.67 -25.32 -44.08
C GLY A 635 15.79 -24.14 -45.04
N GLY A 636 16.38 -23.03 -44.58
CA GLY A 636 16.92 -22.01 -45.49
C GLY A 636 18.24 -22.51 -46.07
N GLY A 637 18.26 -22.78 -47.38
CA GLY A 637 19.42 -23.29 -48.11
C GLY A 637 20.51 -22.24 -48.32
N ASP A 638 21.76 -22.72 -48.31
CA ASP A 638 22.87 -22.08 -49.00
C ASP A 638 22.69 -22.27 -50.52
N ASP A 639 22.56 -21.15 -51.22
CA ASP A 639 23.19 -20.86 -52.51
C ASP A 639 23.60 -19.39 -52.52
#